data_AF-A0A410PXF6-F1
#
_entry.id   AF-A0A410PXF6-F1
#
_cell.length_a   1.000
_cell.length_b   1.000
_cell.length_c   1.000
_cell.angle_alpha   90.00
_cell.angle_beta   90.00
_cell.angle_gamma   90.00
#
_symmetry.space_group_name_H-M   'P 1'
#
loop_
_entity.id
_entity.type
_entity.pdbx_description
1 polymer ?
#
loop_
_entity_poly.entity_id
_entity_poly.type
_entity_poly.pdbx_seq_one_letter_code
_entity_poly.pdbx_strand_id
1 'polypeptide(L)'
;MGLQATNAGIDFQQRVSAFMMILMEFEIDTSKILGINNADEKIVKIDFEACECIDDLVLILESGKKIFFQMKRNITLSDDSRSEFYKVCKQFVSQSIKNRTSDLAYILMTRSEASGAVVHKLRRVLDGVRLSRNFDFISSLNTDEKGAFDKFCSNLKEIYKDQTGDDISEQGLLSLCMKTYVETLDLEKGEAFEKTIFLMLHGKLQIAPIIFWEGLIARAVDYGAKRRSVSVESLKEFFDDYKAKPESEEKISSLDAISEWKRELNEGDVRFDNVVCRPNDKTQKDFNMTPNTILVVELYRFEKSEKRDYKYVSPNMLYLQNGMELEVLFRSSTQSRCEEFLSTFNLDETPEIVVIPANKGEMKNTAAETMHKSLILKSFEENSKNNKCINCGKAITDKNAYLIEIDNSEASCIAGLVHKDCPRPIDRIIGESILKISDEMLGLNKFDINKWIELSKNGKTVWESMKSINTSGKVMVVNDFDIFEDGNYCICNVLDNGDKHYITKRGKIERFGNKNAEKWLNILKDQMDKANKAGESLGYSSESMSFCSDKQCIINFNSEKFLKIIDSRIEPYNRIIASIYNDSFTFYAPLMYFSVDGEPLILNNDIFPLISNPFLVSKCIDSWKQHGNEINDFEICIIENDNEFILKISRLISQRIRPVVDCVLTSNKDIPLGTPIFLEWEIEAHAKNIPITEI
;
A
#
# COMPACT_ATOMS: atom_id res chain seq x y z
N MET A 1 -0.05 -46.25 -0.96
CA MET A 1 1.12 -45.61 -1.59
C MET A 1 0.81 -44.12 -1.71
N GLY A 2 1.36 -43.30 -0.82
CA GLY A 2 1.11 -41.86 -0.80
C GLY A 2 1.87 -41.17 -1.93
N LEU A 3 1.17 -40.40 -2.76
CA LEU A 3 1.81 -39.50 -3.72
C LEU A 3 2.62 -38.48 -2.91
N GLN A 4 3.94 -38.49 -3.08
CA GLN A 4 4.81 -37.43 -2.55
C GLN A 4 4.35 -36.11 -3.18
N ALA A 5 3.91 -35.17 -2.33
CA ALA A 5 3.77 -33.77 -2.75
C ALA A 5 5.13 -33.31 -3.30
N THR A 6 5.13 -32.62 -4.44
CA THR A 6 6.36 -32.09 -5.04
C THR A 6 6.95 -31.04 -4.10
N ASN A 7 8.27 -31.03 -3.92
CA ASN A 7 8.96 -30.08 -3.03
C ASN A 7 8.56 -28.62 -3.29
N ALA A 8 8.26 -28.27 -4.55
CA ALA A 8 7.80 -26.94 -4.94
C ALA A 8 6.36 -26.63 -4.47
N GLY A 9 5.46 -27.62 -4.47
CA GLY A 9 4.09 -27.44 -3.99
C GLY A 9 4.04 -27.17 -2.49
N ILE A 10 4.85 -27.91 -1.72
CA ILE A 10 5.00 -27.70 -0.28
C ILE A 10 5.56 -26.30 -0.02
N ASP A 11 6.63 -25.89 -0.70
CA ASP A 11 7.25 -24.57 -0.52
C ASP A 11 6.24 -23.41 -0.65
N PHE A 12 5.36 -23.45 -1.66
CA PHE A 12 4.29 -22.45 -1.82
C PHE A 12 3.35 -22.38 -0.61
N GLN A 13 2.86 -23.51 -0.13
CA GLN A 13 1.97 -23.57 1.04
C GLN A 13 2.63 -22.97 2.28
N GLN A 14 3.93 -23.24 2.46
CA GLN A 14 4.68 -22.75 3.61
C GLN A 14 4.97 -21.25 3.52
N ARG A 15 5.22 -20.73 2.31
CA ARG A 15 5.35 -19.29 2.08
C ARG A 15 4.06 -18.54 2.39
N VAL A 16 2.92 -19.02 1.89
CA VAL A 16 1.60 -18.42 2.21
C VAL A 16 1.36 -18.46 3.72
N SER A 17 1.64 -19.59 4.37
CA SER A 17 1.43 -19.72 5.81
C SER A 17 2.37 -18.82 6.64
N ALA A 18 3.63 -18.70 6.23
CA ALA A 18 4.59 -17.76 6.82
C ALA A 18 4.11 -16.31 6.67
N PHE A 19 3.55 -15.96 5.52
CA PHE A 19 2.97 -14.64 5.32
C PHE A 19 1.78 -14.39 6.26
N MET A 20 0.86 -15.36 6.44
CA MET A 20 -0.25 -15.20 7.39
C MET A 20 0.23 -15.00 8.83
N MET A 21 1.35 -15.64 9.23
CA MET A 21 1.98 -15.37 10.52
C MET A 21 2.46 -13.91 10.64
N ILE A 22 3.03 -13.33 9.58
CA ILE A 22 3.42 -11.91 9.57
C ILE A 22 2.22 -10.99 9.75
N LEU A 23 1.09 -11.29 9.10
CA LEU A 23 -0.14 -10.51 9.26
C LEU A 23 -0.69 -10.59 10.67
N MET A 24 -0.61 -11.77 11.30
CA MET A 24 -1.00 -11.99 12.68
C MET A 24 -0.12 -11.18 13.65
N GLU A 25 1.21 -11.21 13.47
CA GLU A 25 2.13 -10.46 14.34
C GLU A 25 1.92 -8.95 14.25
N PHE A 26 1.73 -8.42 13.04
CA PHE A 26 1.56 -6.98 12.82
C PHE A 26 0.10 -6.50 12.90
N GLU A 27 -0.81 -7.37 13.32
CA GLU A 27 -2.22 -7.04 13.52
C GLU A 27 -2.86 -6.39 12.28
N ILE A 28 -2.46 -6.86 11.09
CA ILE A 28 -2.97 -6.35 9.80
C ILE A 28 -4.33 -7.01 9.51
N ASP A 29 -5.35 -6.19 9.24
CA ASP A 29 -6.69 -6.67 8.94
C ASP A 29 -6.71 -7.59 7.72
N THR A 30 -7.40 -8.74 7.85
CA THR A 30 -7.40 -9.74 6.79
C THR A 30 -8.07 -9.26 5.50
N SER A 31 -9.06 -8.37 5.57
CA SER A 31 -9.72 -7.74 4.40
C SER A 31 -8.77 -6.92 3.53
N LYS A 32 -7.71 -6.35 4.09
CA LYS A 32 -6.71 -5.60 3.32
C LYS A 32 -5.97 -6.51 2.34
N ILE A 33 -5.87 -7.81 2.65
CA ILE A 33 -5.05 -8.76 1.88
C ILE A 33 -5.88 -9.88 1.24
N LEU A 34 -7.01 -10.27 1.81
CA LEU A 34 -7.93 -11.24 1.25
C LEU A 34 -9.18 -10.47 0.79
N GLY A 35 -9.62 -10.65 -0.46
CA GLY A 35 -10.80 -9.96 -1.02
C GLY A 35 -12.15 -10.40 -0.42
N ILE A 36 -12.18 -10.72 0.87
CA ILE A 36 -13.31 -11.31 1.57
C ILE A 36 -14.16 -10.20 2.17
N ASN A 37 -15.44 -10.19 1.81
CA ASN A 37 -16.41 -9.27 2.39
C ASN A 37 -16.58 -9.53 3.89
N ASN A 38 -16.59 -8.48 4.71
CA ASN A 38 -16.78 -8.52 6.16
C ASN A 38 -15.68 -9.27 6.95
N ALA A 39 -14.44 -9.20 6.45
CA ALA A 39 -13.25 -9.73 7.12
C ALA A 39 -12.34 -8.59 7.66
N ASP A 40 -12.93 -7.47 8.11
CA ASP A 40 -12.21 -6.35 8.75
C ASP A 40 -11.82 -6.71 10.20
N GLU A 41 -11.22 -7.89 10.37
CA GLU A 41 -10.85 -8.46 11.64
C GLU A 41 -9.41 -8.97 11.59
N LYS A 42 -8.77 -8.97 12.76
CA LYS A 42 -7.39 -9.45 12.95
C LYS A 42 -7.36 -10.96 13.16
N ILE A 43 -6.23 -11.56 12.82
CA ILE A 43 -5.93 -12.98 13.07
C ILE A 43 -5.49 -13.11 14.53
N VAL A 44 -6.07 -14.07 15.26
CA VAL A 44 -5.64 -14.39 16.65
C VAL A 44 -4.97 -15.76 16.76
N LYS A 45 -5.26 -16.66 15.81
CA LYS A 45 -4.71 -18.02 15.80
C LYS A 45 -4.67 -18.59 14.39
N ILE A 46 -3.65 -19.39 14.12
CA ILE A 46 -3.45 -20.12 12.87
C ILE A 46 -3.28 -21.60 13.18
N ASP A 47 -4.11 -22.46 12.59
CA ASP A 47 -4.00 -23.91 12.67
C ASP A 47 -3.41 -24.44 11.35
N PHE A 48 -2.28 -25.15 11.42
CA PHE A 48 -1.61 -25.76 10.26
C PHE A 48 -1.97 -27.23 10.15
N GLU A 49 -2.25 -27.71 8.93
CA GLU A 49 -2.59 -29.13 8.69
C GLU A 49 -3.70 -29.59 9.66
N ALA A 50 -4.75 -28.77 9.76
CA ALA A 50 -5.80 -28.87 10.74
C ALA A 50 -6.56 -30.21 10.61
N CYS A 51 -7.08 -30.75 11.70
CA CYS A 51 -7.99 -31.91 11.69
C CYS A 51 -9.39 -31.55 11.15
N GLU A 52 -9.46 -30.64 10.19
CA GLU A 52 -10.65 -30.22 9.48
C GLU A 52 -10.69 -30.82 8.07
N CYS A 53 -11.76 -30.57 7.33
CA CYS A 53 -11.85 -31.12 5.98
C CYS A 53 -10.97 -30.36 4.98
N ILE A 54 -10.80 -29.05 5.22
CA ILE A 54 -9.77 -28.22 4.59
C ILE A 54 -8.66 -28.10 5.63
N ASP A 55 -7.53 -28.72 5.35
CA ASP A 55 -6.47 -28.97 6.31
C ASP A 55 -5.26 -28.04 6.14
N ASP A 56 -4.93 -27.61 4.92
CA ASP A 56 -3.66 -26.89 4.66
C ASP A 56 -3.42 -25.72 5.64
N LEU A 57 -4.38 -24.81 5.82
CA LEU A 57 -4.30 -23.71 6.81
C LEU A 57 -5.69 -23.21 7.23
N VAL A 58 -5.88 -22.94 8.52
CA VAL A 58 -7.10 -22.32 9.06
C VAL A 58 -6.75 -21.10 9.90
N LEU A 59 -7.31 -19.94 9.54
CA LEU A 59 -7.21 -18.70 10.31
C LEU A 59 -8.42 -18.57 11.22
N ILE A 60 -8.18 -18.15 12.46
CA ILE A 60 -9.22 -17.80 13.43
C ILE A 60 -9.11 -16.31 13.71
N LEU A 61 -10.24 -15.61 13.54
CA LEU A 61 -10.36 -14.16 13.73
C LEU A 61 -10.78 -13.81 15.16
N GLU A 62 -10.66 -12.54 15.53
CA GLU A 62 -11.08 -12.03 16.85
C GLU A 62 -12.55 -12.34 17.19
N SER A 63 -13.46 -12.36 16.21
CA SER A 63 -14.86 -12.76 16.44
C SER A 63 -15.06 -14.27 16.64
N GLY A 64 -14.01 -15.07 16.51
CA GLY A 64 -14.07 -16.53 16.52
C GLY A 64 -14.50 -17.15 15.18
N LYS A 65 -14.74 -16.32 14.15
CA LYS A 65 -14.95 -16.78 12.78
C LYS A 65 -13.69 -17.42 12.21
N LYS A 66 -13.89 -18.32 11.24
CA LYS A 66 -12.83 -19.12 10.63
C LYS A 66 -12.75 -18.93 9.13
N ILE A 67 -11.52 -18.80 8.63
CA ILE A 67 -11.20 -18.78 7.20
C ILE A 67 -10.33 -19.99 6.90
N PHE A 68 -10.75 -20.81 5.94
CA PHE A 68 -10.07 -22.04 5.56
C PHE A 68 -9.35 -21.85 4.23
N PHE A 69 -8.12 -22.33 4.14
CA PHE A 69 -7.30 -22.23 2.93
C PHE A 69 -6.99 -23.63 2.42
N GLN A 70 -7.27 -23.84 1.13
CA GLN A 70 -6.70 -24.90 0.34
C GLN A 70 -5.69 -24.28 -0.61
N MET A 71 -4.41 -24.60 -0.43
CA MET A 71 -3.29 -23.98 -1.10
C MET A 71 -2.73 -24.91 -2.17
N LYS A 72 -2.77 -24.47 -3.42
CA LYS A 72 -2.25 -25.22 -4.57
C LYS A 72 -1.38 -24.30 -5.43
N ARG A 73 -0.07 -24.60 -5.51
CA ARG A 73 0.88 -23.82 -6.33
C ARG A 73 0.41 -23.63 -7.77
N ASN A 74 -0.12 -24.70 -8.38
CA ASN A 74 -0.77 -24.66 -9.68
C ASN A 74 -1.99 -25.58 -9.64
N ILE A 75 -3.07 -25.18 -10.29
CA ILE A 75 -4.32 -25.93 -10.36
C ILE A 75 -5.01 -25.69 -11.69
N THR A 76 -5.59 -26.76 -12.24
CA THR A 76 -6.35 -26.73 -13.49
C THR A 76 -7.76 -27.20 -13.22
N LEU A 77 -8.74 -26.52 -13.82
CA LEU A 77 -10.13 -26.91 -13.74
C LEU A 77 -10.36 -28.29 -14.39
N SER A 78 -11.00 -29.22 -13.68
CA SER A 78 -11.25 -30.58 -14.17
C SER A 78 -12.50 -31.20 -13.53
N ASP A 79 -13.17 -32.06 -14.28
CA ASP A 79 -14.29 -32.92 -13.88
C ASP A 79 -13.85 -34.37 -13.59
N ASP A 80 -12.56 -34.68 -13.72
CA ASP A 80 -12.03 -35.99 -13.35
C ASP A 80 -12.01 -36.12 -11.83
N SER A 81 -12.68 -37.14 -11.29
CA SER A 81 -12.72 -37.47 -9.86
C SER A 81 -11.35 -37.73 -9.24
N ARG A 82 -10.32 -37.99 -10.05
CA ARG A 82 -8.92 -38.15 -9.65
C ARG A 82 -8.13 -36.84 -9.65
N SER A 83 -8.66 -35.78 -10.25
CA SER A 83 -7.98 -34.49 -10.38
C SER A 83 -7.77 -33.82 -9.02
N GLU A 84 -6.74 -32.98 -8.94
CA GLU A 84 -6.52 -32.14 -7.75
C GLU A 84 -7.68 -31.17 -7.52
N PHE A 85 -8.28 -30.64 -8.59
CA PHE A 85 -9.44 -29.75 -8.47
C PHE A 85 -10.67 -30.44 -7.87
N TYR A 86 -10.95 -31.68 -8.25
CA TYR A 86 -12.03 -32.46 -7.63
C TYR A 86 -11.77 -32.70 -6.14
N LYS A 87 -10.51 -32.95 -5.74
CA LYS A 87 -10.15 -33.07 -4.32
C LYS A 87 -10.39 -31.78 -3.54
N VAL A 88 -10.04 -30.62 -4.11
CA VAL A 88 -10.36 -29.31 -3.50
C VAL A 88 -11.87 -29.15 -3.33
N CYS A 89 -12.66 -29.43 -4.37
CA CYS A 89 -14.12 -29.40 -4.30
C CYS A 89 -14.62 -30.32 -3.18
N LYS A 90 -14.02 -31.49 -3.03
CA LYS A 90 -14.39 -32.47 -2.00
C LYS A 90 -14.15 -31.93 -0.60
N GLN A 91 -13.02 -31.27 -0.37
CA GLN A 91 -12.73 -30.67 0.93
C GLN A 91 -13.73 -29.55 1.26
N PHE A 92 -14.07 -28.71 0.27
CA PHE A 92 -15.05 -27.63 0.45
C PHE A 92 -16.45 -28.16 0.77
N VAL A 93 -16.92 -29.17 0.03
CA VAL A 93 -18.21 -29.82 0.30
C VAL A 93 -18.21 -30.45 1.69
N SER A 94 -17.18 -31.22 2.02
CA SER A 94 -17.08 -31.90 3.32
C SER A 94 -17.09 -30.91 4.49
N GLN A 95 -16.40 -29.76 4.33
CA GLN A 95 -16.41 -28.68 5.32
C GLN A 95 -17.78 -28.02 5.41
N SER A 96 -18.43 -27.76 4.28
CA SER A 96 -19.75 -27.16 4.23
C SER A 96 -20.85 -28.02 4.86
N ILE A 97 -20.75 -29.35 4.75
CA ILE A 97 -21.70 -30.30 5.37
C ILE A 97 -21.66 -30.23 6.89
N LYS A 98 -20.47 -30.02 7.49
CA LYS A 98 -20.35 -29.76 8.93
C LYS A 98 -21.06 -28.46 9.35
N ASN A 99 -21.33 -27.56 8.39
CA ASN A 99 -22.10 -26.32 8.47
C ASN A 99 -21.98 -25.55 9.79
N ARG A 100 -20.76 -25.16 10.15
CA ARG A 100 -20.53 -24.37 11.35
C ARG A 100 -20.84 -22.90 11.08
N THR A 101 -21.59 -22.26 11.98
CA THR A 101 -21.92 -20.83 11.89
C THR A 101 -20.69 -19.92 11.92
N SER A 102 -19.57 -20.41 12.44
CA SER A 102 -18.30 -19.69 12.47
C SER A 102 -17.53 -19.74 11.15
N ASP A 103 -17.89 -20.59 10.18
CA ASP A 103 -17.18 -20.68 8.90
C ASP A 103 -17.52 -19.46 8.02
N LEU A 104 -16.55 -18.57 7.85
CA LEU A 104 -16.68 -17.33 7.08
C LEU A 104 -16.38 -17.56 5.59
N ALA A 105 -15.28 -18.24 5.26
CA ALA A 105 -14.82 -18.41 3.88
C ALA A 105 -13.98 -19.69 3.68
N TYR A 106 -14.07 -20.25 2.48
CA TYR A 106 -13.26 -21.36 1.95
C TYR A 106 -12.47 -20.84 0.75
N ILE A 107 -11.15 -20.71 0.89
CA ILE A 107 -10.28 -20.07 -0.10
C ILE A 107 -9.47 -21.13 -0.82
N LEU A 108 -9.56 -21.15 -2.15
CA LEU A 108 -8.56 -21.76 -3.00
C LEU A 108 -7.47 -20.72 -3.26
N MET A 109 -6.31 -20.89 -2.63
CA MET A 109 -5.16 -20.01 -2.80
C MET A 109 -4.19 -20.60 -3.82
N THR A 110 -3.81 -19.81 -4.83
CA THR A 110 -2.92 -20.25 -5.91
C THR A 110 -2.00 -19.12 -6.41
N ARG A 111 -1.15 -19.38 -7.41
CA ARG A 111 -0.33 -18.34 -8.05
C ARG A 111 -1.07 -17.73 -9.24
N SER A 112 -0.71 -16.50 -9.62
CA SER A 112 -1.27 -15.86 -10.82
C SER A 112 -1.04 -16.69 -12.10
N GLU A 113 0.05 -17.47 -12.14
CA GLU A 113 0.40 -18.40 -13.24
C GLU A 113 -0.47 -19.67 -13.32
N ALA A 114 -1.39 -19.90 -12.38
CA ALA A 114 -2.28 -21.06 -12.45
C ALA A 114 -3.29 -20.93 -13.61
N SER A 115 -4.07 -21.99 -13.87
CA SER A 115 -4.99 -21.99 -15.00
C SER A 115 -5.93 -20.78 -14.97
N GLY A 116 -5.96 -20.00 -16.06
CA GLY A 116 -6.86 -18.86 -16.20
C GLY A 116 -8.35 -19.23 -16.08
N ALA A 117 -8.72 -20.49 -16.34
CA ALA A 117 -10.06 -21.01 -16.07
C ALA A 117 -10.42 -21.01 -14.58
N VAL A 118 -9.44 -21.16 -13.70
CA VAL A 118 -9.60 -21.09 -12.24
C VAL A 118 -9.43 -19.64 -11.76
N VAL A 119 -8.28 -19.04 -12.06
CA VAL A 119 -7.86 -17.73 -11.53
C VAL A 119 -8.74 -16.59 -12.04
N HIS A 120 -9.14 -16.61 -13.31
CA HIS A 120 -9.99 -15.58 -13.90
C HIS A 120 -11.43 -16.06 -13.98
N LYS A 121 -11.71 -17.15 -14.72
CA LYS A 121 -13.11 -17.52 -15.04
C LYS A 121 -13.90 -17.96 -13.80
N LEU A 122 -13.43 -18.95 -13.04
CA LEU A 122 -14.15 -19.43 -11.85
C LEU A 122 -14.24 -18.36 -10.76
N ARG A 123 -13.14 -17.67 -10.45
CA ARG A 123 -13.12 -16.55 -9.49
C ARG A 123 -14.24 -15.54 -9.79
N ARG A 124 -14.29 -15.12 -11.04
CA ARG A 124 -15.23 -14.14 -11.57
C ARG A 124 -16.69 -14.59 -11.48
N VAL A 125 -16.98 -15.85 -11.77
CA VAL A 125 -18.34 -16.37 -11.57
C VAL A 125 -18.70 -16.37 -10.09
N LEU A 126 -17.80 -16.79 -9.20
CA LEU A 126 -18.06 -16.79 -7.76
C LEU A 126 -18.28 -15.37 -7.21
N ASP A 127 -17.55 -14.37 -7.71
CA ASP A 127 -17.77 -12.96 -7.38
C ASP A 127 -19.12 -12.46 -7.87
N GLY A 128 -19.53 -12.83 -9.08
CA GLY A 128 -20.86 -12.56 -9.61
C GLY A 128 -21.99 -13.16 -8.75
N VAL A 129 -21.82 -14.39 -8.25
CA VAL A 129 -22.76 -15.03 -7.30
C VAL A 129 -22.82 -14.23 -6.01
N ARG A 130 -21.68 -13.79 -5.47
CA ARG A 130 -21.63 -12.95 -4.25
C ARG A 130 -22.37 -11.63 -4.38
N LEU A 131 -22.26 -10.98 -5.53
CA LEU A 131 -22.88 -9.68 -5.78
C LEU A 131 -24.38 -9.79 -6.03
N SER A 132 -24.79 -10.76 -6.85
CA SER A 132 -26.21 -10.98 -7.19
C SER A 132 -26.98 -11.70 -6.09
N ARG A 133 -26.29 -12.47 -5.25
CA ARG A 133 -26.87 -13.39 -4.24
C ARG A 133 -27.83 -14.41 -4.86
N ASN A 134 -27.66 -14.74 -6.14
CA ASN A 134 -28.43 -15.75 -6.87
C ASN A 134 -27.63 -16.28 -8.07
N PHE A 135 -28.25 -17.13 -8.89
CA PHE A 135 -27.65 -17.68 -10.11
C PHE A 135 -28.21 -17.08 -11.42
N ASP A 136 -29.03 -16.03 -11.35
CA ASP A 136 -29.74 -15.51 -12.53
C ASP A 136 -28.77 -14.97 -13.58
N PHE A 137 -27.67 -14.35 -13.12
CA PHE A 137 -26.65 -13.79 -14.00
C PHE A 137 -25.84 -14.84 -14.76
N ILE A 138 -25.88 -16.12 -14.36
CA ILE A 138 -25.14 -17.21 -15.03
C ILE A 138 -25.55 -17.33 -16.51
N SER A 139 -26.81 -17.03 -16.82
CA SER A 139 -27.32 -17.01 -18.19
C SER A 139 -26.66 -15.97 -19.11
N SER A 140 -26.07 -14.93 -18.52
CA SER A 140 -25.38 -13.86 -19.25
C SER A 140 -23.88 -14.13 -19.48
N LEU A 141 -23.33 -15.15 -18.81
CA LEU A 141 -21.95 -15.56 -18.93
C LEU A 141 -21.65 -16.17 -20.30
N ASN A 142 -20.37 -16.14 -20.68
CA ASN A 142 -19.88 -16.78 -21.89
C ASN A 142 -19.79 -18.31 -21.74
N THR A 143 -19.56 -19.01 -22.85
CA THR A 143 -19.58 -20.49 -22.89
C THR A 143 -18.55 -21.10 -21.95
N ASP A 144 -17.36 -20.52 -21.87
CA ASP A 144 -16.26 -21.06 -21.06
C ASP A 144 -16.43 -20.76 -19.56
N GLU A 145 -16.93 -19.58 -19.19
CA GLU A 145 -17.30 -19.25 -17.82
C GLU A 145 -18.42 -20.14 -17.31
N LYS A 146 -19.44 -20.32 -18.14
CA LYS A 146 -20.55 -21.21 -17.84
C LYS A 146 -20.04 -22.64 -17.74
N GLY A 147 -19.17 -23.07 -18.66
CA GLY A 147 -18.51 -24.37 -18.59
C GLY A 147 -17.66 -24.54 -17.33
N ALA A 148 -16.97 -23.48 -16.88
CA ALA A 148 -16.18 -23.50 -15.65
C ALA A 148 -17.06 -23.65 -14.41
N PHE A 149 -18.15 -22.88 -14.35
CA PHE A 149 -19.14 -22.96 -13.29
C PHE A 149 -19.90 -24.28 -13.28
N ASP A 150 -20.35 -24.76 -14.45
CA ASP A 150 -21.07 -26.02 -14.59
C ASP A 150 -20.21 -27.19 -14.15
N LYS A 151 -18.92 -27.21 -14.51
CA LYS A 151 -17.96 -28.22 -14.03
C LYS A 151 -17.78 -28.15 -12.52
N PHE A 152 -17.57 -26.95 -11.98
CA PHE A 152 -17.44 -26.75 -10.54
C PHE A 152 -18.69 -27.23 -9.79
N CYS A 153 -19.88 -26.77 -10.18
CA CYS A 153 -21.15 -27.18 -9.57
C CYS A 153 -21.45 -28.67 -9.76
N SER A 154 -21.11 -29.27 -10.89
CA SER A 154 -21.28 -30.71 -11.11
C SER A 154 -20.44 -31.50 -10.10
N ASN A 155 -19.16 -31.13 -9.94
CA ASN A 155 -18.31 -31.73 -8.91
C ASN A 155 -18.92 -31.55 -7.51
N LEU A 156 -19.35 -30.33 -7.14
CA LEU A 156 -19.95 -30.09 -5.83
C LEU A 156 -21.20 -30.95 -5.58
N LYS A 157 -22.08 -31.07 -6.58
CA LYS A 157 -23.32 -31.85 -6.50
C LYS A 157 -23.03 -33.34 -6.38
N GLU A 158 -22.15 -33.87 -7.23
CA GLU A 158 -21.72 -35.28 -7.21
C GLU A 158 -21.12 -35.62 -5.84
N ILE A 159 -20.18 -34.80 -5.36
CA ILE A 159 -19.52 -35.06 -4.09
C ILE A 159 -20.49 -34.94 -2.91
N TYR A 160 -21.41 -33.98 -2.92
CA TYR A 160 -22.40 -33.84 -1.86
C TYR A 160 -23.31 -35.06 -1.79
N LYS A 161 -23.77 -35.54 -2.95
CA LYS A 161 -24.58 -36.75 -3.08
C LYS A 161 -23.84 -37.98 -2.60
N ASP A 162 -22.58 -38.13 -2.98
CA ASP A 162 -21.73 -39.24 -2.54
C ASP A 162 -21.53 -39.27 -1.02
N GLN A 163 -21.49 -38.10 -0.37
CA GLN A 163 -21.23 -38.00 1.07
C GLN A 163 -22.48 -38.07 1.94
N THR A 164 -23.61 -37.53 1.47
CA THR A 164 -24.84 -37.40 2.26
C THR A 164 -25.93 -38.38 1.83
N GLY A 165 -25.88 -38.90 0.60
CA GLY A 165 -26.94 -39.68 -0.03
C GLY A 165 -28.03 -38.85 -0.71
N ASP A 166 -28.09 -37.54 -0.44
CA ASP A 166 -29.12 -36.62 -0.93
C ASP A 166 -28.56 -35.62 -1.95
N ASP A 167 -29.43 -35.09 -2.82
CA ASP A 167 -29.06 -34.00 -3.73
C ASP A 167 -28.97 -32.67 -2.95
N ILE A 168 -27.92 -31.88 -3.19
CA ILE A 168 -27.78 -30.56 -2.58
C ILE A 168 -28.90 -29.62 -3.05
N SER A 169 -29.54 -28.94 -2.10
CA SER A 169 -30.55 -27.94 -2.42
C SER A 169 -29.94 -26.72 -3.12
N GLU A 170 -30.73 -26.00 -3.91
CA GLU A 170 -30.26 -24.79 -4.60
C GLU A 170 -29.76 -23.72 -3.60
N GLN A 171 -30.45 -23.55 -2.47
CA GLN A 171 -30.01 -22.67 -1.39
C GLN A 171 -28.71 -23.16 -0.73
N GLY A 172 -28.54 -24.48 -0.57
CA GLY A 172 -27.30 -25.07 -0.04
C GLY A 172 -26.12 -24.84 -0.97
N LEU A 173 -26.31 -25.06 -2.28
CA LEU A 173 -25.30 -24.79 -3.29
C LEU A 173 -24.94 -23.31 -3.35
N LEU A 174 -25.93 -22.42 -3.31
CA LEU A 174 -25.73 -20.98 -3.27
C LEU A 174 -24.91 -20.59 -2.03
N SER A 175 -25.28 -21.07 -0.85
CA SER A 175 -24.54 -20.81 0.39
C SER A 175 -23.06 -21.25 0.29
N LEU A 176 -22.80 -22.41 -0.30
CA LEU A 176 -21.45 -22.90 -0.54
C LEU A 176 -20.68 -21.99 -1.50
N CYS A 177 -21.25 -21.67 -2.67
CA CYS A 177 -20.62 -20.76 -3.64
C CYS A 177 -20.33 -19.36 -3.04
N MET A 178 -21.25 -18.84 -2.22
CA MET A 178 -21.07 -17.55 -1.53
C MET A 178 -19.87 -17.56 -0.58
N LYS A 179 -19.55 -18.71 0.02
CA LYS A 179 -18.41 -18.88 0.93
C LYS A 179 -17.12 -19.29 0.22
N THR A 180 -17.16 -19.71 -1.05
CA THR A 180 -15.97 -20.15 -1.78
C THR A 180 -15.28 -19.01 -2.53
N TYR A 181 -13.99 -18.80 -2.28
CA TYR A 181 -13.16 -17.78 -2.91
C TYR A 181 -12.00 -18.41 -3.68
N VAL A 182 -11.55 -17.73 -4.73
CA VAL A 182 -10.31 -18.04 -5.44
C VAL A 182 -9.43 -16.80 -5.35
N GLU A 183 -8.29 -16.93 -4.70
CA GLU A 183 -7.35 -15.83 -4.49
C GLU A 183 -5.95 -16.21 -4.97
N THR A 184 -5.19 -15.19 -5.39
CA THR A 184 -3.83 -15.35 -5.92
C THR A 184 -2.82 -14.61 -5.08
N LEU A 185 -1.65 -15.23 -4.87
CA LEU A 185 -0.56 -14.64 -4.10
C LEU A 185 0.80 -15.10 -4.62
N ASP A 186 1.62 -14.17 -5.10
CA ASP A 186 2.91 -14.45 -5.74
C ASP A 186 4.07 -14.19 -4.76
N LEU A 187 4.40 -15.23 -3.97
CA LEU A 187 5.40 -15.22 -2.89
C LEU A 187 6.68 -16.02 -3.18
N GLU A 188 6.86 -16.52 -4.40
CA GLU A 188 8.10 -17.20 -4.78
C GLU A 188 9.28 -16.22 -4.81
N LYS A 189 10.48 -16.80 -4.84
CA LYS A 189 11.73 -16.05 -4.67
C LYS A 189 11.86 -14.95 -5.73
N GLY A 190 11.93 -13.69 -5.29
CA GLY A 190 12.12 -12.52 -6.15
C GLY A 190 10.82 -11.89 -6.68
N GLU A 191 9.67 -12.47 -6.39
CA GLU A 191 8.35 -11.93 -6.77
C GLU A 191 8.03 -10.64 -6.00
N ALA A 192 7.06 -9.87 -6.51
CA ALA A 192 6.73 -8.55 -5.98
C ALA A 192 6.21 -8.62 -4.53
N PHE A 193 5.47 -9.67 -4.19
CA PHE A 193 4.88 -9.81 -2.87
C PHE A 193 5.90 -10.27 -1.81
N GLU A 194 6.91 -11.08 -2.18
CA GLU A 194 8.03 -11.40 -1.28
C GLU A 194 8.84 -10.14 -0.92
N LYS A 195 9.08 -9.26 -1.89
CA LYS A 195 9.71 -7.94 -1.64
C LYS A 195 8.89 -7.07 -0.68
N THR A 196 7.57 -7.13 -0.81
CA THR A 196 6.64 -6.43 0.09
C THR A 196 6.76 -6.96 1.53
N ILE A 197 6.93 -8.27 1.71
CA ILE A 197 7.22 -8.87 3.01
C ILE A 197 8.53 -8.34 3.60
N PHE A 198 9.58 -8.25 2.80
CA PHE A 198 10.84 -7.69 3.28
C PHE A 198 10.68 -6.25 3.76
N LEU A 199 9.87 -5.42 3.07
CA LEU A 199 9.51 -4.08 3.55
C LEU A 199 8.75 -4.11 4.87
N MET A 200 7.79 -5.04 5.05
CA MET A 200 6.99 -5.16 6.29
C MET A 200 7.84 -5.54 7.50
N LEU A 201 8.84 -6.39 7.31
CA LEU A 201 9.74 -6.89 8.35
C LEU A 201 10.92 -5.94 8.62
N HIS A 202 11.18 -5.03 7.69
CA HIS A 202 12.33 -4.15 7.75
C HIS A 202 12.29 -3.22 8.98
N GLY A 203 13.43 -3.07 9.67
CA GLY A 203 13.58 -2.21 10.85
C GLY A 203 12.93 -2.78 12.13
N LYS A 204 12.18 -3.88 12.02
CA LYS A 204 11.52 -4.54 13.15
C LYS A 204 12.33 -5.69 13.74
N LEU A 205 13.39 -6.13 13.05
CA LEU A 205 14.19 -7.32 13.38
C LEU A 205 15.68 -6.97 13.60
N GLN A 206 16.38 -7.71 14.46
CA GLN A 206 17.84 -7.66 14.66
C GLN A 206 18.62 -8.34 13.53
N ILE A 207 17.96 -9.22 12.79
CA ILE A 207 18.55 -9.99 11.70
C ILE A 207 18.02 -9.52 10.35
N ALA A 208 18.74 -9.83 9.28
CA ALA A 208 18.30 -9.48 7.94
C ALA A 208 16.89 -10.07 7.65
N PRO A 209 15.95 -9.27 7.11
CA PRO A 209 14.58 -9.73 6.83
C PRO A 209 14.50 -11.00 5.99
N ILE A 210 15.44 -11.20 5.06
CA ILE A 210 15.53 -12.41 4.25
C ILE A 210 15.82 -13.66 5.10
N ILE A 211 16.72 -13.57 6.08
CA ILE A 211 17.06 -14.68 6.97
C ILE A 211 15.89 -15.00 7.89
N PHE A 212 15.24 -13.98 8.44
CA PHE A 212 14.04 -14.16 9.26
C PHE A 212 12.90 -14.79 8.46
N TRP A 213 12.67 -14.32 7.23
CA TRP A 213 11.68 -14.87 6.33
C TRP A 213 11.94 -16.34 6.02
N GLU A 214 13.17 -16.71 5.68
CA GLU A 214 13.57 -18.11 5.47
C GLU A 214 13.36 -18.95 6.75
N GLY A 215 13.68 -18.40 7.92
CA GLY A 215 13.41 -19.05 9.21
C GLY A 215 11.92 -19.24 9.51
N LEU A 216 11.09 -18.26 9.15
CA LEU A 216 9.64 -18.32 9.33
C LEU A 216 9.00 -19.35 8.38
N ILE A 217 9.48 -19.44 7.13
CA ILE A 217 9.09 -20.51 6.19
C ILE A 217 9.49 -21.87 6.77
N ALA A 218 10.71 -22.03 7.26
CA ALA A 218 11.17 -23.29 7.86
C ALA A 218 10.32 -23.68 9.09
N ARG A 219 9.83 -22.69 9.84
CA ARG A 219 8.94 -22.92 10.99
C ARG A 219 7.52 -23.29 10.56
N ALA A 220 7.00 -22.68 9.50
CA ALA A 220 5.76 -23.10 8.87
C ALA A 220 5.82 -24.57 8.46
N VAL A 221 6.94 -25.01 7.86
CA VAL A 221 7.20 -26.44 7.54
C VAL A 221 7.08 -27.31 8.80
N ASP A 222 7.72 -26.92 9.90
CA ASP A 222 7.66 -27.67 11.16
C ASP A 222 6.24 -27.73 11.74
N TYR A 223 5.51 -26.60 11.68
CA TYR A 223 4.13 -26.52 12.15
C TYR A 223 3.18 -27.37 11.32
N GLY A 224 3.29 -27.35 9.99
CA GLY A 224 2.56 -28.24 9.10
C GLY A 224 2.87 -29.70 9.38
N ALA A 225 4.16 -30.08 9.39
CA ALA A 225 4.58 -31.47 9.62
C ALA A 225 4.08 -32.05 10.96
N LYS A 226 3.98 -31.20 12.00
CA LYS A 226 3.51 -31.59 13.33
C LYS A 226 2.03 -31.29 13.59
N ARG A 227 1.29 -30.76 12.61
CA ARG A 227 -0.13 -30.36 12.72
C ARG A 227 -0.39 -29.44 13.91
N ARG A 228 0.46 -28.42 14.06
CA ARG A 228 0.46 -27.50 15.19
C ARG A 228 -0.42 -26.29 14.92
N SER A 229 -0.82 -25.65 16.01
CA SER A 229 -1.41 -24.32 15.95
C SER A 229 -0.49 -23.30 16.61
N VAL A 230 -0.52 -22.07 16.11
CA VAL A 230 0.19 -20.93 16.69
C VAL A 230 -0.83 -19.85 17.03
N SER A 231 -0.81 -19.38 18.27
CA SER A 231 -1.59 -18.21 18.69
C SER A 231 -0.76 -16.94 18.53
N VAL A 232 -1.43 -15.79 18.50
CA VAL A 232 -0.75 -14.49 18.44
C VAL A 232 0.24 -14.31 19.59
N GLU A 233 -0.04 -14.80 20.79
CA GLU A 233 0.87 -14.71 21.94
C GLU A 233 2.13 -15.55 21.72
N SER A 234 1.97 -16.80 21.30
CA SER A 234 3.11 -17.69 21.03
C SER A 234 3.95 -17.22 19.84
N LEU A 235 3.33 -16.55 18.87
CA LEU A 235 4.05 -15.96 17.75
C LEU A 235 4.81 -14.70 18.19
N LYS A 236 4.18 -13.85 19.02
CA LYS A 236 4.82 -12.67 19.62
C LYS A 236 6.07 -13.07 20.41
N GLU A 237 5.98 -14.11 21.24
CA GLU A 237 7.14 -14.66 21.97
C GLU A 237 8.28 -15.08 21.02
N PHE A 238 7.95 -15.76 19.91
CA PHE A 238 8.95 -16.13 18.90
C PHE A 238 9.55 -14.90 18.22
N PHE A 239 8.73 -13.92 17.85
CA PHE A 239 9.21 -12.69 17.24
C PHE A 239 10.07 -11.88 18.20
N ASP A 240 9.76 -11.86 19.50
CA ASP A 240 10.48 -11.10 20.53
C ASP A 240 11.97 -11.46 20.58
N ASP A 241 12.35 -12.71 20.33
CA ASP A 241 13.76 -13.15 20.25
C ASP A 241 14.53 -12.45 19.11
N TYR A 242 13.84 -12.16 18.01
CA TYR A 242 14.42 -11.56 16.80
C TYR A 242 14.08 -10.09 16.65
N LYS A 243 13.14 -9.54 17.43
CA LYS A 243 12.78 -8.12 17.40
C LYS A 243 14.01 -7.31 17.71
N ALA A 244 14.26 -6.25 16.96
CA ALA A 244 15.39 -5.34 17.19
C ALA A 244 15.54 -5.03 18.70
N LYS A 245 16.53 -5.63 19.40
CA LYS A 245 16.85 -5.28 20.79
C LYS A 245 17.22 -3.80 20.82
N PRO A 246 16.86 -3.04 21.86
CA PRO A 246 17.50 -1.75 22.09
C PRO A 246 19.00 -2.03 22.26
N GLU A 247 19.81 -1.65 21.27
CA GLU A 247 21.26 -1.77 21.38
C GLU A 247 21.74 -0.75 22.40
N SER A 248 22.06 -1.22 23.61
CA SER A 248 22.54 -0.40 24.75
C SER A 248 21.59 0.73 25.15
N GLU A 249 21.76 1.22 26.37
CA GLU A 249 20.99 2.34 26.93
C GLU A 249 20.99 3.52 25.93
N GLU A 250 19.80 4.10 25.71
CA GLU A 250 19.48 5.13 24.69
C GLU A 250 19.28 4.62 23.24
N LYS A 251 18.12 4.04 22.90
CA LYS A 251 17.51 4.12 21.54
C LYS A 251 16.18 3.34 21.45
N ILE A 252 15.08 4.09 21.33
CA ILE A 252 13.71 3.61 21.58
C ILE A 252 12.84 3.70 20.32
N SER A 253 12.18 2.60 19.89
CA SER A 253 11.22 2.58 18.76
C SER A 253 10.07 3.58 18.97
N SER A 254 9.32 4.05 17.95
CA SER A 254 8.27 5.07 18.14
C SER A 254 7.18 4.69 19.15
N LEU A 255 6.76 3.43 19.16
CA LEU A 255 5.76 2.91 20.12
C LEU A 255 6.37 2.69 21.50
N ASP A 256 7.62 2.23 21.56
CA ASP A 256 8.35 2.10 22.82
C ASP A 256 8.68 3.49 23.41
N ALA A 257 8.90 4.50 22.57
CA ALA A 257 9.26 5.88 22.95
C ALA A 257 8.06 6.56 23.58
N ILE A 258 6.85 6.30 23.08
CA ILE A 258 5.61 6.73 23.74
C ILE A 258 5.42 5.97 25.06
N SER A 259 5.80 4.69 25.14
CA SER A 259 5.67 3.87 26.36
C SER A 259 6.70 4.19 27.46
N GLU A 260 7.90 4.61 27.07
CA GLU A 260 8.97 5.08 27.96
C GLU A 260 8.74 6.54 28.31
N TRP A 261 8.35 7.40 27.37
CA TRP A 261 7.85 8.74 27.67
C TRP A 261 6.62 8.71 28.58
N LYS A 262 5.71 7.74 28.42
CA LYS A 262 4.60 7.47 29.37
C LYS A 262 5.10 7.20 30.79
N ARG A 263 6.24 6.49 30.92
CA ARG A 263 6.89 6.13 32.20
C ARG A 263 7.71 7.28 32.78
N GLU A 264 8.30 8.11 31.92
CA GLU A 264 9.19 9.22 32.28
C GLU A 264 8.50 10.57 32.36
N LEU A 265 7.21 10.68 31.97
CA LEU A 265 6.46 11.93 32.06
C LEU A 265 6.31 12.36 33.52
N ASN A 266 7.27 13.16 33.97
CA ASN A 266 7.27 13.71 35.30
C ASN A 266 6.17 14.76 35.41
N GLU A 267 5.67 14.95 36.62
CA GLU A 267 4.61 15.93 36.90
C GLU A 267 5.04 17.35 36.46
N GLY A 268 6.35 17.64 36.51
CA GLY A 268 6.95 18.87 36.00
C GLY A 268 6.80 19.07 34.49
N ASP A 269 6.84 17.98 33.70
CA ASP A 269 6.78 18.03 32.23
C ASP A 269 5.39 18.37 31.69
N VAL A 270 4.36 18.34 32.54
CA VAL A 270 3.00 18.80 32.22
C VAL A 270 2.75 20.18 32.79
N ARG A 271 3.41 20.52 33.90
CA ARG A 271 3.12 21.71 34.71
C ARG A 271 3.70 23.00 34.14
N PHE A 272 4.87 22.93 33.51
CA PHE A 272 5.61 24.12 33.08
C PHE A 272 5.74 24.22 31.56
N ASP A 273 5.71 25.43 31.05
CA ASP A 273 6.24 25.78 29.74
C ASP A 273 7.59 26.46 29.93
N ASN A 274 8.62 25.96 29.25
CA ASN A 274 9.92 26.62 29.16
C ASN A 274 10.02 27.21 27.75
N VAL A 275 10.25 28.52 27.67
CA VAL A 275 10.16 29.27 26.41
C VAL A 275 11.39 30.14 26.22
N VAL A 276 12.11 29.93 25.11
CA VAL A 276 13.15 30.84 24.63
C VAL A 276 12.50 31.84 23.69
N CYS A 277 12.66 33.13 23.95
CA CYS A 277 11.99 34.17 23.18
C CYS A 277 12.80 35.46 23.10
N ARG A 278 12.46 36.30 22.13
CA ARG A 278 12.98 37.67 21.96
C ARG A 278 11.88 38.68 22.27
N PRO A 279 12.18 39.74 23.05
CA PRO A 279 11.25 40.84 23.23
C PRO A 279 11.10 41.62 21.92
N ASN A 280 9.88 41.98 21.56
CA ASN A 280 9.67 42.89 20.44
C ASN A 280 10.07 44.34 20.78
N ASP A 281 10.15 45.23 19.79
CA ASP A 281 10.58 46.63 19.97
C ASP A 281 9.82 47.38 21.07
N LYS A 282 8.53 47.07 21.23
CA LYS A 282 7.68 47.66 22.27
C LYS A 282 8.10 47.17 23.65
N THR A 283 8.20 45.86 23.82
CA THR A 283 8.64 45.22 25.07
C THR A 283 10.06 45.65 25.44
N GLN A 284 10.96 45.79 24.47
CA GLN A 284 12.32 46.29 24.71
C GLN A 284 12.32 47.71 25.30
N LYS A 285 11.48 48.60 24.79
CA LYS A 285 11.34 49.98 25.29
C LYS A 285 10.67 50.01 26.66
N ASP A 286 9.57 49.29 26.82
CA ASP A 286 8.76 49.31 28.04
C ASP A 286 9.52 48.73 29.25
N PHE A 287 10.46 47.81 29.01
CA PHE A 287 11.24 47.12 30.04
C PHE A 287 12.75 47.40 30.01
N ASN A 288 13.21 48.39 29.23
CA ASN A 288 14.62 48.79 29.10
C ASN A 288 15.58 47.62 28.75
N MET A 289 15.22 46.80 27.78
CA MET A 289 16.04 45.67 27.30
C MET A 289 16.84 46.05 26.05
N THR A 290 17.92 45.31 25.77
CA THR A 290 18.73 45.53 24.56
C THR A 290 18.17 44.76 23.37
N PRO A 291 18.47 45.17 22.12
CA PRO A 291 18.04 44.44 20.92
C PRO A 291 18.61 43.01 20.83
N ASN A 292 19.68 42.70 21.55
CA ASN A 292 20.31 41.38 21.58
C ASN A 292 19.91 40.55 22.83
N THR A 293 18.90 40.99 23.58
CA THR A 293 18.41 40.25 24.76
C THR A 293 17.60 39.02 24.33
N ILE A 294 17.92 37.86 24.89
CA ILE A 294 17.11 36.63 24.81
C ILE A 294 16.54 36.33 26.19
N LEU A 295 15.25 36.05 26.24
CA LEU A 295 14.54 35.67 27.46
C LEU A 295 14.31 34.16 27.49
N VAL A 296 14.62 33.54 28.63
CA VAL A 296 14.21 32.16 28.95
C VAL A 296 13.14 32.25 30.03
N VAL A 297 11.89 32.02 29.66
CA VAL A 297 10.72 32.22 30.52
C VAL A 297 10.14 30.86 30.91
N GLU A 298 9.97 30.63 32.21
CA GLU A 298 9.27 29.47 32.74
C GLU A 298 7.85 29.89 33.19
N LEU A 299 6.81 29.29 32.61
CA LEU A 299 5.41 29.63 32.83
C LEU A 299 4.63 28.45 33.41
N TYR A 300 3.72 28.72 34.34
CA TYR A 300 2.76 27.72 34.82
C TYR A 300 1.65 27.46 33.80
N ARG A 301 1.34 26.20 33.52
CA ARG A 301 0.27 25.85 32.56
C ARG A 301 -1.12 25.80 33.17
N PHE A 302 -1.21 25.55 34.47
CA PHE A 302 -2.46 25.43 35.21
C PHE A 302 -2.36 26.26 36.49
N GLU A 303 -3.12 27.35 36.56
CA GLU A 303 -3.31 28.08 37.81
C GLU A 303 -4.39 27.43 38.69
N LYS A 304 -4.50 27.86 39.95
CA LYS A 304 -5.60 27.50 40.86
C LYS A 304 -7.00 27.77 40.29
N SER A 305 -7.11 28.64 39.26
CA SER A 305 -8.36 29.09 38.63
C SER A 305 -8.72 28.39 37.32
N GLU A 306 -7.90 27.42 36.87
CA GLU A 306 -8.01 26.71 35.57
C GLU A 306 -7.89 27.59 34.31
N LYS A 307 -7.63 28.91 34.43
CA LYS A 307 -7.37 29.82 33.31
C LYS A 307 -5.87 30.07 33.12
N ARG A 308 -5.43 30.17 31.86
CA ARG A 308 -4.06 30.53 31.49
C ARG A 308 -3.93 32.05 31.42
N ASP A 309 -2.88 32.58 32.02
CA ASP A 309 -2.57 34.02 32.04
C ASP A 309 -1.70 34.48 30.85
N TYR A 310 -1.63 33.65 29.82
CA TYR A 310 -0.90 33.93 28.59
C TYR A 310 -1.52 33.24 27.39
N LYS A 311 -1.11 33.66 26.19
CA LYS A 311 -1.60 33.14 24.92
C LYS A 311 -0.46 32.98 23.92
N TYR A 312 -0.35 31.78 23.33
CA TYR A 312 0.47 31.56 22.14
C TYR A 312 -0.36 31.77 20.88
N VAL A 313 0.21 32.47 19.90
CA VAL A 313 -0.42 32.78 18.61
C VAL A 313 0.57 32.47 17.49
N SER A 314 0.09 31.76 16.47
CA SER A 314 0.85 31.42 15.26
C SER A 314 1.31 32.68 14.51
N PRO A 315 2.51 32.69 13.90
CA PRO A 315 3.46 31.58 13.82
C PRO A 315 4.36 31.44 15.05
N ASN A 316 4.62 32.52 15.79
CA ASN A 316 5.68 32.53 16.80
C ASN A 316 5.50 33.56 17.92
N MET A 317 4.27 33.90 18.34
CA MET A 317 4.06 34.95 19.34
C MET A 317 3.55 34.41 20.69
N LEU A 318 4.03 35.01 21.78
CA LEU A 318 3.58 34.83 23.15
C LEU A 318 3.14 36.19 23.74
N TYR A 319 1.90 36.24 24.23
CA TYR A 319 1.34 37.40 24.91
C TYR A 319 1.16 37.10 26.40
N LEU A 320 1.75 37.93 27.26
CA LEU A 320 1.64 37.85 28.72
C LEU A 320 0.66 38.91 29.25
N GLN A 321 -0.03 38.62 30.35
CA GLN A 321 -0.97 39.57 30.97
C GLN A 321 -0.34 40.90 31.43
N ASN A 322 0.95 40.91 31.74
CA ASN A 322 1.69 42.13 32.09
C ASN A 322 1.96 43.06 30.89
N GLY A 323 1.48 42.69 29.69
CA GLY A 323 1.59 43.48 28.46
C GLY A 323 2.83 43.17 27.62
N MET A 324 3.70 42.24 28.06
CA MET A 324 4.85 41.81 27.26
C MET A 324 4.40 41.01 26.03
N GLU A 325 5.05 41.31 24.91
CA GLU A 325 4.85 40.69 23.61
C GLU A 325 6.18 40.09 23.15
N LEU A 326 6.23 38.76 23.11
CA LEU A 326 7.47 38.01 22.95
C LEU A 326 7.41 37.15 21.67
N GLU A 327 8.44 37.25 20.85
CA GLU A 327 8.66 36.36 19.71
C GLU A 327 9.30 35.07 20.21
N VAL A 328 8.55 33.97 20.17
CA VAL A 328 9.00 32.64 20.56
C VAL A 328 9.98 32.10 19.53
N LEU A 329 11.14 31.66 20.01
CA LEU A 329 12.15 30.97 19.21
C LEU A 329 12.07 29.46 19.42
N PHE A 330 11.81 29.04 20.65
CA PHE A 330 11.75 27.63 21.04
C PHE A 330 10.86 27.45 22.27
N ARG A 331 10.07 26.38 22.31
CA ARG A 331 9.21 26.02 23.43
C ARG A 331 9.40 24.55 23.78
N SER A 332 9.62 24.25 25.05
CA SER A 332 9.81 22.88 25.52
C SER A 332 9.16 22.61 26.88
N SER A 333 9.06 21.32 27.22
CA SER A 333 8.62 20.89 28.54
C SER A 333 9.66 21.03 29.64
N THR A 334 10.95 21.02 29.27
CA THR A 334 12.06 21.06 30.22
C THR A 334 13.01 22.20 29.92
N GLN A 335 13.60 22.75 30.97
CA GLN A 335 14.65 23.77 30.88
C GLN A 335 15.90 23.24 30.16
N SER A 336 16.28 21.98 30.38
CA SER A 336 17.45 21.35 29.73
C SER A 336 17.41 21.43 28.20
N ARG A 337 16.21 21.29 27.60
CA ARG A 337 16.03 21.41 26.15
C ARG A 337 16.19 22.85 25.65
N CYS A 338 15.79 23.83 26.46
CA CYS A 338 16.07 25.25 26.16
C CYS A 338 17.58 25.53 26.20
N GLU A 339 18.30 24.96 27.17
CA GLU A 339 19.77 25.09 27.27
C GLU A 339 20.47 24.45 26.07
N GLU A 340 20.04 23.27 25.64
CA GLU A 340 20.54 22.60 24.43
C GLU A 340 20.27 23.45 23.18
N PHE A 341 19.05 23.99 23.04
CA PHE A 341 18.72 24.91 21.94
C PHE A 341 19.63 26.15 21.95
N LEU A 342 19.86 26.77 23.11
CA LEU A 342 20.73 27.94 23.25
C LEU A 342 22.20 27.64 22.90
N SER A 343 22.66 26.41 23.06
CA SER A 343 24.02 25.99 22.66
C SER A 343 24.25 26.03 21.14
N THR A 344 23.18 26.12 20.34
CA THR A 344 23.26 26.21 18.87
C THR A 344 23.57 27.64 18.37
N PHE A 345 23.50 28.66 19.23
CA PHE A 345 23.81 30.04 18.83
C PHE A 345 25.32 30.23 18.62
N ASN A 346 25.71 30.94 17.56
CA ASN A 346 27.11 31.25 17.26
C ASN A 346 27.76 32.11 18.36
N LEU A 347 28.99 31.73 18.76
CA LEU A 347 29.74 32.31 19.87
C LEU A 347 30.27 33.75 19.64
N ASP A 348 30.22 34.24 18.41
CA ASP A 348 30.82 35.54 18.03
C ASP A 348 29.92 36.76 18.35
N GLU A 349 28.64 36.55 18.68
CA GLU A 349 27.70 37.58 19.10
C GLU A 349 26.89 37.09 20.32
N THR A 350 27.52 36.91 21.47
CA THR A 350 26.84 36.38 22.65
C THR A 350 25.67 37.26 23.10
N PRO A 351 24.41 36.78 23.01
CA PRO A 351 23.24 37.53 23.44
C PRO A 351 23.21 37.67 24.97
N GLU A 352 22.57 38.73 25.44
CA GLU A 352 22.27 38.87 26.88
C GLU A 352 21.13 37.92 27.23
N ILE A 353 21.42 36.85 27.97
CA ILE A 353 20.42 35.86 28.37
C ILE A 353 19.83 36.24 29.73
N VAL A 354 18.52 36.47 29.78
CA VAL A 354 17.78 36.75 31.01
C VAL A 354 16.83 35.59 31.29
N VAL A 355 17.00 34.95 32.45
CA VAL A 355 16.13 33.84 32.89
C VAL A 355 15.04 34.38 33.81
N ILE A 356 13.78 34.11 33.47
CA ILE A 356 12.60 34.47 34.26
C ILE A 356 11.98 33.17 34.79
N PRO A 357 12.37 32.72 36.00
CA PRO A 357 11.89 31.47 36.57
C PRO A 357 10.44 31.59 37.06
N ALA A 358 9.72 30.47 37.06
CA ALA A 358 8.41 30.39 37.69
C ALA A 358 8.55 30.39 39.21
N ASN A 359 7.54 30.91 39.94
CA ASN A 359 7.54 30.89 41.40
C ASN A 359 7.19 29.49 41.95
N LYS A 360 8.22 28.65 42.15
CA LYS A 360 8.11 27.24 42.58
C LYS A 360 7.82 27.10 44.08
N GLY A 361 6.57 27.27 44.48
CA GLY A 361 6.09 26.92 45.84
C GLY A 361 5.81 25.41 46.02
N GLU A 362 5.61 24.95 47.26
CA GLU A 362 5.10 23.58 47.54
C GLU A 362 3.65 23.46 47.04
N MET A 363 3.44 22.77 45.92
CA MET A 363 2.09 22.54 45.37
C MET A 363 1.90 21.08 44.97
N LYS A 364 0.75 20.51 45.38
CA LYS A 364 0.29 19.18 44.97
C LYS A 364 -0.32 19.23 43.57
N ASN A 365 -0.28 18.12 42.85
CA ASN A 365 -0.89 18.01 41.52
C ASN A 365 -2.37 18.46 41.53
N THR A 366 -2.76 19.18 40.49
CA THR A 366 -4.16 19.55 40.29
C THR A 366 -4.89 18.47 39.48
N ALA A 367 -6.22 18.40 39.62
CA ALA A 367 -7.05 17.54 38.78
C ALA A 367 -6.90 17.90 37.28
N ALA A 368 -6.72 19.20 36.98
CA ALA A 368 -6.50 19.70 35.63
C ALA A 368 -5.21 19.14 35.00
N GLU A 369 -4.09 19.09 35.74
CA GLU A 369 -2.84 18.49 35.26
C GLU A 369 -3.01 16.99 34.91
N THR A 370 -3.78 16.26 35.72
CA THR A 370 -4.03 14.83 35.51
C THR A 370 -4.92 14.60 34.28
N MET A 371 -5.99 15.39 34.13
CA MET A 371 -6.86 15.34 32.96
C MET A 371 -6.12 15.70 31.68
N HIS A 372 -5.29 16.75 31.72
CA HIS A 372 -4.49 17.19 30.58
C HIS A 372 -3.48 16.12 30.16
N LYS A 373 -2.79 15.49 31.13
CA LYS A 373 -1.90 14.35 30.87
C LYS A 373 -2.65 13.22 30.13
N SER A 374 -3.86 12.87 30.57
CA SER A 374 -4.68 11.86 29.91
C SER A 374 -5.07 12.24 28.47
N LEU A 375 -5.38 13.52 28.20
CA LEU A 375 -5.70 14.01 26.86
C LEU A 375 -4.51 13.92 25.91
N ILE A 376 -3.33 14.39 26.34
CA ILE A 376 -2.09 14.30 25.56
C ILE A 376 -1.78 12.83 25.22
N LEU A 377 -1.87 11.93 26.21
CA LEU A 377 -1.60 10.51 26.02
C LEU A 377 -2.52 9.86 24.99
N LYS A 378 -3.81 10.18 25.06
CA LYS A 378 -4.80 9.72 24.07
C LYS A 378 -4.46 10.27 22.68
N SER A 379 -4.11 11.55 22.57
CA SER A 379 -3.75 12.15 21.29
C SER A 379 -2.50 11.51 20.68
N PHE A 380 -1.48 11.18 21.49
CA PHE A 380 -0.32 10.43 21.01
C PHE A 380 -0.69 9.04 20.49
N GLU A 381 -1.57 8.31 21.18
CA GLU A 381 -2.02 6.99 20.74
C GLU A 381 -2.80 7.06 19.41
N GLU A 382 -3.57 8.11 19.20
CA GLU A 382 -4.34 8.29 17.96
C GLU A 382 -3.43 8.71 16.79
N ASN A 383 -2.52 9.66 17.02
CA ASN A 383 -1.71 10.27 15.96
C ASN A 383 -0.43 9.50 15.61
N SER A 384 0.12 8.70 16.53
CA SER A 384 1.38 7.98 16.29
C SER A 384 1.22 6.63 15.60
N LYS A 385 -0.01 6.12 15.42
CA LYS A 385 -0.28 4.81 14.79
C LYS A 385 0.30 4.66 13.38
N ASN A 386 0.43 5.76 12.65
CA ASN A 386 0.84 5.75 11.24
C ASN A 386 2.25 6.29 11.01
N ASN A 387 3.02 6.58 12.07
CA ASN A 387 4.34 7.25 11.98
C ASN A 387 4.33 8.48 11.04
N LYS A 388 3.25 9.28 11.08
CA LYS A 388 3.13 10.52 10.30
C LYS A 388 3.42 11.72 11.16
N CYS A 389 4.09 12.70 10.58
CA CYS A 389 4.32 14.00 11.18
C CYS A 389 2.99 14.75 11.31
N ILE A 390 2.64 15.18 12.52
CA ILE A 390 1.36 15.87 12.75
C ILE A 390 1.34 17.29 12.16
N ASN A 391 2.51 17.88 11.86
CA ASN A 391 2.60 19.21 11.25
C ASN A 391 2.53 19.16 9.71
N CYS A 392 3.29 18.27 9.06
CA CYS A 392 3.35 18.22 7.60
C CYS A 392 2.55 17.07 6.97
N GLY A 393 2.07 16.11 7.77
CA GLY A 393 1.33 14.93 7.32
C GLY A 393 2.17 13.83 6.66
N LYS A 394 3.48 14.07 6.45
CA LYS A 394 4.39 13.14 5.76
C LYS A 394 4.89 12.03 6.71
N ALA A 395 5.29 10.89 6.14
CA ALA A 395 5.84 9.78 6.92
C ALA A 395 7.20 10.16 7.54
N ILE A 396 7.44 9.71 8.76
CA ILE A 396 8.71 9.92 9.47
C ILE A 396 9.56 8.67 9.27
N THR A 397 10.61 8.82 8.45
CA THR A 397 11.60 7.77 8.16
C THR A 397 13.00 8.20 8.60
N ASP A 398 13.13 9.32 9.31
CA ASP A 398 14.38 9.81 9.88
C ASP A 398 14.72 9.05 11.15
N LYS A 399 16.01 8.81 11.40
CA LYS A 399 16.46 8.14 12.64
C LYS A 399 15.95 8.86 13.88
N ASN A 400 15.74 10.18 13.85
CA ASN A 400 15.28 10.94 15.00
C ASN A 400 14.07 11.82 14.66
N ALA A 401 13.14 11.95 15.60
CA ALA A 401 11.94 12.78 15.49
C ALA A 401 11.65 13.47 16.83
N TYR A 402 10.94 14.60 16.81
CA TYR A 402 10.43 15.22 18.04
C TYR A 402 9.05 14.66 18.40
N LEU A 403 8.78 14.54 19.69
CA LEU A 403 7.43 14.48 20.22
C LEU A 403 7.02 15.90 20.60
N ILE A 404 5.92 16.38 20.04
CA ILE A 404 5.40 17.72 20.32
C ILE A 404 3.97 17.69 20.85
N GLU A 405 3.60 18.77 21.51
CA GLU A 405 2.24 19.17 21.81
C GLU A 405 1.93 20.50 21.11
N ILE A 406 0.86 20.53 20.33
CA ILE A 406 0.26 21.72 19.75
C ILE A 406 -0.81 22.22 20.73
N ASP A 407 -0.48 23.32 21.40
CA ASP A 407 -1.30 23.94 22.42
C ASP A 407 -1.16 25.47 22.33
N ASN A 408 -2.02 26.08 21.52
CA ASN A 408 -2.03 27.49 21.14
C ASN A 408 -3.46 27.98 20.86
N SER A 409 -3.61 29.17 20.27
CA SER A 409 -4.94 29.75 19.98
C SER A 409 -5.76 29.03 18.91
N GLU A 410 -5.13 28.25 18.04
CA GLU A 410 -5.76 27.54 16.91
C GLU A 410 -6.15 26.11 17.29
N ALA A 411 -5.35 25.47 18.15
CA ALA A 411 -5.56 24.09 18.57
C ALA A 411 -5.04 23.86 20.00
N SER A 412 -5.67 22.93 20.71
CA SER A 412 -5.31 22.57 22.09
C SER A 412 -5.23 21.06 22.23
N CYS A 413 -4.27 20.58 23.02
CA CYS A 413 -4.12 19.18 23.41
C CYS A 413 -3.89 18.20 22.25
N ILE A 414 -3.37 18.66 21.11
CA ILE A 414 -2.98 17.77 20.01
C ILE A 414 -1.52 17.38 20.22
N ALA A 415 -1.22 16.10 20.24
CA ALA A 415 0.14 15.60 20.44
C ALA A 415 0.49 14.48 19.46
N GLY A 416 1.76 14.37 19.10
CA GLY A 416 2.24 13.42 18.12
C GLY A 416 3.71 13.59 17.76
N LEU A 417 4.17 12.78 16.81
CA LEU A 417 5.53 12.84 16.28
C LEU A 417 5.63 13.92 15.18
N VAL A 418 6.80 14.53 15.05
CA VAL A 418 7.17 15.42 13.93
C VAL A 418 8.63 15.22 13.54
N HIS A 419 8.97 15.44 12.27
CA HIS A 419 10.36 15.52 11.82
C HIS A 419 11.12 16.63 12.56
N LYS A 420 12.45 16.56 12.65
CA LYS A 420 13.24 17.57 13.42
C LYS A 420 13.17 18.99 12.84
N ASP A 421 12.93 19.11 11.54
CA ASP A 421 12.76 20.35 10.77
C ASP A 421 11.33 20.91 10.80
N CYS A 422 10.35 20.12 11.24
CA CYS A 422 8.92 20.47 11.18
C CYS A 422 8.30 21.20 12.38
N PRO A 423 8.87 21.27 13.61
CA PRO A 423 8.22 22.00 14.70
C PRO A 423 8.14 23.49 14.40
N ARG A 424 6.98 24.11 14.68
CA ARG A 424 6.88 25.57 14.72
C ARG A 424 7.43 26.07 16.06
N PRO A 425 7.90 27.32 16.17
CA PRO A 425 8.46 27.84 17.42
C PRO A 425 7.52 27.72 18.64
N ILE A 426 6.21 27.83 18.43
CA ILE A 426 5.19 27.71 19.48
C ILE A 426 4.74 26.28 19.77
N ASP A 427 5.14 25.31 18.94
CA ASP A 427 4.89 23.91 19.20
C ASP A 427 5.80 23.46 20.35
N ARG A 428 5.21 22.82 21.35
CA ARG A 428 5.90 22.48 22.57
C ARG A 428 6.62 21.15 22.41
N ILE A 429 7.94 21.17 22.36
CA ILE A 429 8.74 19.94 22.30
C ILE A 429 8.74 19.27 23.68
N ILE A 430 8.18 18.07 23.75
CA ILE A 430 8.04 17.32 24.99
C ILE A 430 9.06 16.18 25.09
N GLY A 431 9.58 15.72 23.96
CA GLY A 431 10.51 14.61 23.90
C GLY A 431 11.16 14.45 22.53
N GLU A 432 12.09 13.51 22.45
CA GLU A 432 12.64 13.00 21.19
C GLU A 432 12.33 11.50 21.08
N SER A 433 12.17 11.01 19.86
CA SER A 433 12.06 9.59 19.53
C SER A 433 13.16 9.22 18.55
N ILE A 434 13.78 8.04 18.75
CA ILE A 434 14.81 7.52 17.86
C ILE A 434 14.25 6.32 17.10
N LEU A 435 13.80 6.55 15.87
CA LEU A 435 13.30 5.51 15.00
C LEU A 435 14.44 4.58 14.56
N LYS A 436 14.20 3.27 14.67
CA LYS A 436 15.12 2.24 14.17
C LYS A 436 14.97 2.12 12.65
N ILE A 437 15.75 2.90 11.90
CA ILE A 437 15.89 2.77 10.44
C ILE A 437 17.29 2.26 10.11
N SER A 438 17.37 1.14 9.37
CA SER A 438 18.63 0.56 8.90
C SER A 438 19.25 1.39 7.78
N ASP A 439 20.54 1.17 7.52
CA ASP A 439 21.26 1.91 6.49
C ASP A 439 20.79 1.59 5.05
N GLU A 440 20.15 0.43 4.82
CA GLU A 440 19.57 0.08 3.50
C GLU A 440 18.31 0.89 3.16
N MET A 441 17.60 1.40 4.17
CA MET A 441 16.43 2.29 4.01
C MET A 441 16.76 3.76 4.19
N LEU A 442 18.02 4.13 4.49
CA LEU A 442 18.45 5.53 4.51
C LEU A 442 18.18 6.24 3.17
N GLY A 443 18.02 5.49 2.08
CA GLY A 443 17.64 6.02 0.77
C GLY A 443 16.13 6.31 0.59
N LEU A 444 15.24 5.84 1.47
CA LEU A 444 13.79 6.01 1.37
C LEU A 444 13.26 7.18 2.22
N ASN A 445 13.81 8.37 1.99
CA ASN A 445 13.50 9.55 2.80
C ASN A 445 12.02 9.96 2.72
N LYS A 446 11.37 10.13 3.88
CA LYS A 446 9.95 10.45 4.11
C LYS A 446 8.94 9.51 3.39
N PHE A 447 9.35 8.28 3.06
CA PHE A 447 8.54 7.31 2.31
C PHE A 447 7.47 6.58 3.17
N ASP A 448 6.21 6.58 2.73
CA ASP A 448 5.10 5.90 3.41
C ASP A 448 5.00 4.41 2.98
N ILE A 449 5.71 3.54 3.70
CA ILE A 449 5.74 2.09 3.45
C ILE A 449 4.34 1.46 3.55
N ASN A 450 3.55 1.86 4.55
CA ASN A 450 2.21 1.29 4.77
C ASN A 450 1.29 1.63 3.60
N LYS A 451 1.33 2.88 3.14
CA LYS A 451 0.57 3.30 1.96
C LYS A 451 1.02 2.57 0.70
N TRP A 452 2.33 2.37 0.52
CA TRP A 452 2.85 1.60 -0.61
C TRP A 452 2.33 0.15 -0.65
N ILE A 453 2.32 -0.52 0.51
CA ILE A 453 1.81 -1.89 0.66
C ILE A 453 0.33 -1.95 0.27
N GLU A 454 -0.48 -1.03 0.80
CA GLU A 454 -1.91 -0.93 0.50
C GLU A 454 -2.16 -0.81 -1.01
N LEU A 455 -1.41 0.07 -1.67
CA LEU A 455 -1.59 0.37 -3.09
C LEU A 455 -1.02 -0.71 -4.02
N SER A 456 0.01 -1.44 -3.60
CA SER A 456 0.73 -2.40 -4.47
C SER A 456 -0.04 -3.71 -4.71
N LYS A 457 -1.03 -4.04 -3.88
CA LYS A 457 -1.76 -5.31 -4.00
C LYS A 457 -2.58 -5.45 -5.29
N ASN A 458 -3.18 -4.35 -5.75
CA ASN A 458 -4.13 -4.34 -6.87
C ASN A 458 -3.74 -3.31 -7.96
N GLY A 459 -2.49 -2.86 -7.96
CA GLY A 459 -1.96 -1.81 -8.83
C GLY A 459 -0.77 -2.24 -9.68
N LYS A 460 -0.24 -1.32 -10.49
CA LYS A 460 0.94 -1.48 -11.37
C LYS A 460 0.80 -2.52 -12.49
N THR A 461 -0.41 -2.90 -12.87
CA THR A 461 -0.66 -3.99 -13.83
C THR A 461 0.18 -3.85 -15.09
N VAL A 462 0.32 -2.64 -15.63
CA VAL A 462 1.08 -2.42 -16.87
C VAL A 462 2.57 -2.70 -16.72
N TRP A 463 3.16 -2.43 -15.56
CA TRP A 463 4.58 -2.63 -15.31
C TRP A 463 4.93 -4.10 -15.15
N GLU A 464 3.97 -4.92 -14.72
CA GLU A 464 4.07 -6.37 -14.69
C GLU A 464 3.94 -6.95 -16.09
N SER A 465 2.93 -6.53 -16.86
CA SER A 465 2.77 -6.92 -18.27
C SER A 465 3.98 -6.52 -19.11
N MET A 466 4.57 -5.35 -18.87
CA MET A 466 5.77 -4.93 -19.59
C MET A 466 6.98 -5.84 -19.34
N LYS A 467 7.05 -6.58 -18.23
CA LYS A 467 8.15 -7.53 -17.99
C LYS A 467 8.07 -8.73 -18.94
N SER A 468 6.88 -9.16 -19.35
CA SER A 468 6.69 -10.31 -20.24
C SER A 468 6.92 -9.98 -21.73
N ILE A 469 6.87 -8.70 -22.13
CA ILE A 469 7.11 -8.28 -23.51
C ILE A 469 8.59 -8.44 -23.88
N ASN A 470 8.86 -9.08 -25.01
CA ASN A 470 10.21 -9.49 -25.45
C ASN A 470 10.93 -8.47 -26.36
N THR A 471 10.69 -7.17 -26.21
CA THR A 471 11.30 -6.12 -27.06
C THR A 471 12.39 -5.34 -26.32
N SER A 472 13.52 -5.09 -26.99
CA SER A 472 14.54 -4.13 -26.56
C SER A 472 14.01 -2.69 -26.73
N GLY A 473 14.29 -1.80 -25.77
CA GLY A 473 13.83 -0.41 -25.82
C GLY A 473 12.33 -0.24 -25.54
N LYS A 474 11.85 -0.80 -24.42
CA LYS A 474 10.45 -0.69 -24.01
C LYS A 474 10.10 0.78 -23.79
N VAL A 475 9.08 1.26 -24.48
CA VAL A 475 8.50 2.60 -24.26
C VAL A 475 7.10 2.44 -23.71
N MET A 476 6.71 3.35 -22.83
CA MET A 476 5.34 3.47 -22.36
C MET A 476 4.64 4.58 -23.12
N VAL A 477 3.41 4.32 -23.56
CA VAL A 477 2.54 5.33 -24.17
C VAL A 477 1.33 5.54 -23.27
N VAL A 478 1.09 6.80 -22.92
CA VAL A 478 -0.04 7.22 -22.10
C VAL A 478 -1.01 8.00 -22.98
N ASN A 479 -2.26 7.55 -23.01
CA ASN A 479 -3.37 8.30 -23.58
C ASN A 479 -3.97 9.18 -22.47
N ASP A 480 -4.07 10.50 -22.65
CA ASP A 480 -4.46 11.49 -21.64
C ASP A 480 -5.85 12.13 -21.87
N PHE A 481 -6.59 11.76 -22.93
CA PHE A 481 -7.68 12.62 -23.42
C PHE A 481 -9.11 12.29 -22.98
N ASP A 482 -9.41 11.13 -22.39
CA ASP A 482 -10.78 10.86 -21.90
C ASP A 482 -10.83 10.72 -20.38
N ILE A 483 -11.51 11.68 -19.76
CA ILE A 483 -11.72 11.78 -18.30
C ILE A 483 -13.16 11.34 -17.94
N PHE A 484 -14.07 11.25 -18.90
CA PHE A 484 -15.49 10.98 -18.65
C PHE A 484 -15.83 9.50 -18.90
N GLU A 485 -16.10 8.76 -17.82
CA GLU A 485 -16.49 7.36 -17.86
C GLU A 485 -18.00 7.15 -17.65
N ASP A 486 -18.84 8.13 -17.95
CA ASP A 486 -20.27 8.10 -17.59
C ASP A 486 -21.17 7.34 -18.58
N GLY A 487 -20.57 6.67 -19.57
CA GLY A 487 -21.28 5.91 -20.58
C GLY A 487 -22.14 4.77 -20.01
N ASN A 488 -23.31 4.53 -20.59
CA ASN A 488 -24.19 3.42 -20.19
C ASN A 488 -23.99 2.15 -21.03
N TYR A 489 -23.05 2.17 -21.97
CA TYR A 489 -22.81 1.08 -22.90
C TYR A 489 -21.33 0.70 -22.92
N CYS A 490 -21.05 -0.57 -23.20
CA CYS A 490 -19.71 -1.09 -23.43
C CYS A 490 -19.71 -1.93 -24.72
N ILE A 491 -18.53 -2.21 -25.25
CA ILE A 491 -18.38 -3.06 -26.44
C ILE A 491 -17.84 -4.42 -26.01
N CYS A 492 -18.60 -5.46 -26.30
CA CYS A 492 -18.25 -6.85 -26.06
C CYS A 492 -17.79 -7.49 -27.37
N ASN A 493 -16.57 -8.02 -27.35
CA ASN A 493 -16.01 -8.85 -28.40
C ASN A 493 -16.21 -10.33 -28.04
N VAL A 494 -16.68 -11.12 -28.99
CA VAL A 494 -16.75 -12.57 -28.90
C VAL A 494 -15.55 -13.14 -29.63
N LEU A 495 -14.81 -14.01 -28.95
CA LEU A 495 -13.60 -14.64 -29.45
C LEU A 495 -13.91 -16.00 -30.07
N ASP A 496 -13.01 -16.52 -30.89
CA ASP A 496 -13.15 -17.80 -31.61
C ASP A 496 -13.25 -19.03 -30.69
N ASN A 497 -12.73 -18.93 -29.47
CA ASN A 497 -12.92 -19.92 -28.41
C ASN A 497 -14.29 -19.80 -27.69
N GLY A 498 -15.10 -18.79 -28.02
CA GLY A 498 -16.39 -18.51 -27.40
C GLY A 498 -16.34 -17.59 -26.18
N ASP A 499 -15.15 -17.12 -25.78
CA ASP A 499 -15.00 -16.16 -24.70
C ASP A 499 -15.57 -14.79 -25.08
N LYS A 500 -16.06 -14.07 -24.07
CA LYS A 500 -16.35 -12.64 -24.16
C LYS A 500 -15.18 -11.86 -23.59
N HIS A 501 -14.79 -10.81 -24.29
CA HIS A 501 -13.84 -9.81 -23.80
C HIS A 501 -14.41 -8.42 -24.07
N TYR A 502 -14.45 -7.58 -23.05
CA TYR A 502 -14.90 -6.20 -23.20
C TYR A 502 -13.73 -5.32 -23.56
N ILE A 503 -13.94 -4.31 -24.40
CA ILE A 503 -12.90 -3.31 -24.63
C ILE A 503 -12.58 -2.65 -23.29
N THR A 504 -11.31 -2.73 -22.89
CA THR A 504 -10.82 -2.11 -21.67
C THR A 504 -9.93 -0.91 -22.00
N LYS A 505 -10.01 0.11 -21.15
CA LYS A 505 -9.08 1.22 -21.08
C LYS A 505 -8.44 1.16 -19.70
N ARG A 506 -7.10 1.01 -19.66
CA ARG A 506 -6.32 0.90 -18.41
C ARG A 506 -6.86 -0.19 -17.47
N GLY A 507 -7.17 -1.37 -18.02
CA GLY A 507 -7.68 -2.51 -17.26
C GLY A 507 -9.12 -2.38 -16.76
N LYS A 508 -9.85 -1.32 -17.14
CA LYS A 508 -11.28 -1.17 -16.81
C LYS A 508 -12.12 -1.14 -18.08
N ILE A 509 -13.32 -1.70 -18.04
CA ILE A 509 -14.24 -1.67 -19.17
C ILE A 509 -14.49 -0.23 -19.61
N GLU A 510 -14.25 0.05 -20.88
CA GLU A 510 -14.50 1.37 -21.45
C GLU A 510 -16.02 1.60 -21.59
N ARG A 511 -16.45 2.77 -21.11
CA ARG A 511 -17.85 3.16 -21.07
C ARG A 511 -18.14 4.22 -22.12
N PHE A 512 -19.11 3.94 -22.97
CA PHE A 512 -19.50 4.79 -24.10
C PHE A 512 -20.94 5.30 -23.94
N GLY A 513 -21.17 6.52 -24.43
CA GLY A 513 -22.53 6.94 -24.82
C GLY A 513 -22.97 6.18 -26.08
N ASN A 514 -24.28 6.01 -26.28
CA ASN A 514 -24.82 5.16 -27.35
C ASN A 514 -24.22 5.48 -28.75
N LYS A 515 -24.22 6.76 -29.15
CA LYS A 515 -23.66 7.21 -30.43
C LYS A 515 -22.16 6.92 -30.57
N ASN A 516 -21.41 7.04 -29.47
CA ASN A 516 -19.97 6.77 -29.48
C ASN A 516 -19.71 5.27 -29.57
N ALA A 517 -20.51 4.44 -28.89
CA ALA A 517 -20.41 2.98 -28.98
C ALA A 517 -20.65 2.49 -30.42
N GLU A 518 -21.69 3.02 -31.10
CA GLU A 518 -21.96 2.72 -32.51
C GLU A 518 -20.81 3.15 -33.42
N LYS A 519 -20.28 4.37 -33.22
CA LYS A 519 -19.15 4.88 -33.99
C LYS A 519 -17.91 3.98 -33.82
N TRP A 520 -17.57 3.63 -32.59
CA TRP A 520 -16.41 2.81 -32.28
C TRP A 520 -16.57 1.39 -32.85
N LEU A 521 -17.74 0.78 -32.71
CA LEU A 521 -18.04 -0.53 -33.28
C LEU A 521 -17.86 -0.54 -34.81
N ASN A 522 -18.29 0.52 -35.50
CA ASN A 522 -18.10 0.66 -36.94
C ASN A 522 -16.62 0.80 -37.32
N ILE A 523 -15.83 1.53 -36.53
CA ILE A 523 -14.37 1.65 -36.73
C ILE A 523 -13.70 0.28 -36.57
N LEU A 524 -14.03 -0.46 -35.51
CA LEU A 524 -13.48 -1.79 -35.27
C LEU A 524 -13.81 -2.75 -36.42
N LYS A 525 -15.05 -2.74 -36.92
CA LYS A 525 -15.46 -3.56 -38.06
C LYS A 525 -14.68 -3.21 -39.34
N ASP A 526 -14.49 -1.93 -39.64
CA ASP A 526 -13.68 -1.50 -40.79
C ASP A 526 -12.21 -1.94 -40.65
N GLN A 527 -11.64 -1.85 -39.44
CA GLN A 527 -10.29 -2.35 -39.16
C GLN A 527 -10.19 -3.87 -39.33
N MET A 528 -11.17 -4.63 -38.86
CA MET A 528 -11.24 -6.08 -39.06
C MET A 528 -11.33 -6.44 -40.54
N ASP A 529 -12.14 -5.73 -41.32
CA ASP A 529 -12.24 -5.94 -42.77
C ASP A 529 -10.94 -5.64 -43.50
N LYS A 530 -10.22 -4.58 -43.10
CA LYS A 530 -8.90 -4.25 -43.65
C LYS A 530 -7.86 -5.33 -43.30
N ALA A 531 -7.81 -5.78 -42.05
CA ALA A 531 -6.91 -6.84 -41.62
C ALA A 531 -7.18 -8.15 -42.38
N ASN A 532 -8.46 -8.56 -42.48
CA ASN A 532 -8.85 -9.75 -43.23
C ASN A 532 -8.45 -9.66 -44.71
N LYS A 533 -8.59 -8.49 -45.36
CA LYS A 533 -8.12 -8.26 -46.75
C LYS A 533 -6.60 -8.34 -46.89
N ALA A 534 -5.85 -7.99 -45.84
CA ALA A 534 -4.39 -8.11 -45.80
C ALA A 534 -3.91 -9.53 -45.43
N GLY A 535 -4.83 -10.49 -45.21
CA GLY A 535 -4.51 -11.85 -44.79
C GLY A 535 -4.11 -11.95 -43.31
N GLU A 536 -4.51 -10.98 -42.50
CA GLU A 536 -4.29 -10.94 -41.05
C GLU A 536 -5.63 -11.03 -40.30
N SER A 537 -5.59 -11.30 -39.00
CA SER A 537 -6.77 -11.26 -38.14
C SER A 537 -6.51 -10.40 -36.92
N LEU A 538 -7.54 -9.70 -36.44
CA LEU A 538 -7.50 -8.93 -35.19
C LEU A 538 -8.12 -9.74 -34.06
N GLY A 539 -7.54 -9.60 -32.87
CA GLY A 539 -7.84 -10.46 -31.76
C GLY A 539 -7.10 -10.05 -30.49
N TYR A 540 -7.02 -11.00 -29.58
CA TYR A 540 -6.34 -10.84 -28.31
C TYR A 540 -5.35 -11.97 -28.09
N SER A 541 -4.31 -11.72 -27.32
CA SER A 541 -3.46 -12.79 -26.80
C SER A 541 -4.17 -13.56 -25.68
N SER A 542 -3.87 -14.85 -25.52
CA SER A 542 -4.69 -15.75 -24.69
C SER A 542 -4.54 -15.57 -23.17
N GLU A 543 -3.43 -14.99 -22.72
CA GLU A 543 -3.13 -14.85 -21.29
C GLU A 543 -3.17 -13.39 -20.87
N SER A 544 -2.40 -12.53 -21.53
CA SER A 544 -2.36 -11.09 -21.23
C SER A 544 -3.55 -10.31 -21.79
N MET A 545 -4.39 -10.93 -22.63
CA MET A 545 -5.54 -10.28 -23.27
C MET A 545 -5.17 -8.97 -23.96
N SER A 546 -3.98 -8.94 -24.57
CA SER A 546 -3.47 -7.78 -25.29
C SER A 546 -4.07 -7.75 -26.69
N PHE A 547 -4.74 -6.64 -27.05
CA PHE A 547 -5.28 -6.46 -28.40
C PHE A 547 -4.14 -6.40 -29.44
N CYS A 548 -4.19 -7.28 -30.42
CA CYS A 548 -3.13 -7.40 -31.42
C CYS A 548 -3.63 -8.05 -32.72
N SER A 549 -2.80 -8.01 -33.76
CA SER A 549 -2.91 -8.93 -34.89
C SER A 549 -2.29 -10.29 -34.58
N ASP A 550 -2.67 -11.32 -35.33
CA ASP A 550 -2.08 -12.65 -35.27
C ASP A 550 -0.55 -12.64 -35.38
N LYS A 551 0.00 -11.85 -36.30
CA LYS A 551 1.47 -11.69 -36.45
C LYS A 551 2.10 -10.99 -35.26
N GLN A 552 1.50 -9.91 -34.77
CA GLN A 552 2.00 -9.20 -33.58
C GLN A 552 1.98 -10.11 -32.34
N CYS A 553 0.97 -10.97 -32.21
CA CYS A 553 0.89 -11.92 -31.11
C CYS A 553 2.10 -12.85 -31.08
N ILE A 554 2.48 -13.40 -32.25
CA ILE A 554 3.64 -14.30 -32.38
C ILE A 554 4.97 -13.57 -32.11
N ILE A 555 5.08 -12.30 -32.51
CA ILE A 555 6.33 -11.53 -32.36
C ILE A 555 6.52 -11.06 -30.91
N ASN A 556 5.44 -10.59 -30.27
CA ASN A 556 5.53 -9.89 -28.99
C ASN A 556 5.43 -10.83 -27.78
N PHE A 557 4.81 -12.01 -27.94
CA PHE A 557 4.56 -12.95 -26.84
C PHE A 557 5.20 -14.32 -27.13
N ASN A 558 5.94 -14.87 -26.17
CA ASN A 558 6.71 -16.09 -26.37
C ASN A 558 5.86 -17.38 -26.42
N SER A 559 4.75 -17.42 -25.69
CA SER A 559 3.95 -18.65 -25.47
C SER A 559 2.45 -18.46 -25.58
N GLU A 560 1.97 -17.23 -25.76
CA GLU A 560 0.54 -16.95 -25.80
C GLU A 560 -0.07 -17.35 -27.15
N LYS A 561 -1.28 -17.89 -27.11
CA LYS A 561 -2.07 -18.18 -28.31
C LYS A 561 -2.83 -16.93 -28.73
N PHE A 562 -3.06 -16.80 -30.03
CA PHE A 562 -3.93 -15.76 -30.56
C PHE A 562 -5.40 -16.22 -30.51
N LEU A 563 -6.28 -15.35 -29.99
CA LEU A 563 -7.73 -15.53 -29.91
C LEU A 563 -8.40 -14.53 -30.87
N LYS A 564 -8.95 -15.03 -31.97
CA LYS A 564 -9.53 -14.17 -33.02
C LYS A 564 -10.87 -13.59 -32.58
N ILE A 565 -11.14 -12.32 -32.90
CA ILE A 565 -12.49 -11.75 -32.75
C ILE A 565 -13.38 -12.26 -33.89
N ILE A 566 -14.51 -12.88 -33.52
CA ILE A 566 -15.51 -13.40 -34.46
C ILE A 566 -16.78 -12.55 -34.51
N ASP A 567 -17.10 -11.83 -33.43
CA ASP A 567 -18.25 -10.92 -33.37
C ASP A 567 -17.96 -9.78 -32.39
N SER A 568 -18.60 -8.63 -32.59
CA SER A 568 -18.51 -7.46 -31.73
C SER A 568 -19.88 -6.79 -31.62
N ARG A 569 -20.32 -6.51 -30.40
CA ARG A 569 -21.64 -5.91 -30.14
C ARG A 569 -21.64 -4.93 -28.97
N ILE A 570 -22.63 -4.06 -28.96
CA ILE A 570 -22.86 -3.09 -27.88
C ILE A 570 -23.73 -3.77 -26.81
N GLU A 571 -23.29 -3.73 -25.56
CA GLU A 571 -24.04 -4.23 -24.41
C GLU A 571 -24.23 -3.10 -23.36
N PRO A 572 -25.30 -3.13 -22.55
CA PRO A 572 -25.46 -2.20 -21.44
C PRO A 572 -24.40 -2.45 -20.36
N TYR A 573 -23.74 -1.38 -19.92
CA TYR A 573 -22.83 -1.43 -18.77
C TYR A 573 -23.62 -1.68 -17.49
N ASN A 574 -23.10 -2.53 -16.61
CA ASN A 574 -23.57 -2.63 -15.23
C ASN A 574 -22.41 -3.01 -14.29
N ARG A 575 -22.62 -2.76 -12.99
CA ARG A 575 -21.58 -2.99 -11.97
C ARG A 575 -21.17 -4.45 -11.84
N ILE A 576 -22.07 -5.39 -12.15
CA ILE A 576 -21.77 -6.83 -12.07
C ILE A 576 -20.77 -7.19 -13.18
N ILE A 577 -21.01 -6.76 -14.42
CA ILE A 577 -20.07 -6.95 -15.53
C ILE A 577 -18.72 -6.27 -15.20
N ALA A 578 -18.75 -5.06 -14.64
CA ALA A 578 -17.52 -4.34 -14.27
C ALA A 578 -16.69 -5.07 -13.20
N SER A 579 -17.31 -5.56 -12.13
CA SER A 579 -16.61 -6.35 -11.10
C SER A 579 -16.04 -7.66 -11.62
N ILE A 580 -16.58 -8.14 -12.74
CA ILE A 580 -16.24 -9.41 -13.36
C ILE A 580 -15.09 -9.20 -14.37
N TYR A 581 -15.18 -8.19 -15.23
CA TYR A 581 -14.28 -7.99 -16.39
C TYR A 581 -13.27 -6.84 -16.23
N ASN A 582 -13.25 -6.10 -15.12
CA ASN A 582 -12.16 -5.17 -14.84
C ASN A 582 -10.95 -5.93 -14.29
N ASP A 583 -9.79 -5.76 -14.94
CA ASP A 583 -8.54 -6.46 -14.66
C ASP A 583 -7.69 -5.76 -13.59
N SER A 584 -7.95 -4.47 -13.31
CA SER A 584 -7.15 -3.72 -12.33
C SER A 584 -7.92 -2.60 -11.61
N PHE A 585 -7.47 -2.28 -10.40
CA PHE A 585 -7.92 -1.07 -9.69
C PHE A 585 -7.16 0.17 -10.18
N THR A 586 -5.84 0.03 -10.33
CA THR A 586 -4.94 1.03 -10.95
C THR A 586 -4.03 0.34 -11.97
N PHE A 587 -3.84 0.96 -13.13
CA PHE A 587 -3.06 0.43 -14.22
C PHE A 587 -1.60 0.87 -14.17
N TYR A 588 -1.36 2.16 -13.93
CA TYR A 588 -0.01 2.75 -13.87
C TYR A 588 0.51 2.86 -12.43
N ALA A 589 -0.37 3.19 -11.47
CA ALA A 589 0.01 3.46 -10.09
C ALA A 589 0.00 2.18 -9.21
N PRO A 590 0.75 2.15 -8.08
CA PRO A 590 1.59 3.23 -7.57
C PRO A 590 2.99 3.30 -8.20
N LEU A 591 3.58 4.50 -8.24
CA LEU A 591 4.99 4.74 -8.59
C LEU A 591 5.60 5.73 -7.61
N MET A 592 6.90 5.65 -7.37
CA MET A 592 7.62 6.65 -6.57
C MET A 592 8.19 7.74 -7.46
N TYR A 593 8.28 8.95 -6.92
CA TYR A 593 9.08 10.04 -7.47
C TYR A 593 9.80 10.78 -6.34
N PHE A 594 10.75 11.62 -6.72
CA PHE A 594 11.58 12.38 -5.79
C PHE A 594 11.14 13.84 -5.80
N SER A 595 11.13 14.48 -4.63
CA SER A 595 10.82 15.89 -4.44
C SER A 595 11.96 16.55 -3.66
N VAL A 596 12.32 17.77 -4.03
CA VAL A 596 13.34 18.61 -3.36
C VAL A 596 12.67 19.95 -3.06
N ASP A 597 12.62 20.34 -1.80
CA ASP A 597 11.92 21.56 -1.34
C ASP A 597 10.44 21.66 -1.77
N GLY A 598 9.79 20.51 -1.95
CA GLY A 598 8.38 20.44 -2.38
C GLY A 598 8.18 20.47 -3.90
N GLU A 599 9.26 20.61 -4.68
CA GLU A 599 9.22 20.57 -6.14
C GLU A 599 9.71 19.21 -6.68
N PRO A 600 9.13 18.69 -7.78
CA PRO A 600 9.58 17.43 -8.35
C PRO A 600 11.05 17.49 -8.82
N LEU A 601 11.85 16.50 -8.44
CA LEU A 601 13.25 16.38 -8.87
C LEU A 601 13.32 16.14 -10.39
N ILE A 602 14.02 17.03 -11.10
CA ILE A 602 14.39 16.85 -12.50
C ILE A 602 15.90 16.66 -12.58
N LEU A 603 16.35 15.59 -13.23
CA LEU A 603 17.76 15.35 -13.48
C LEU A 603 18.29 16.33 -14.55
N ASN A 604 19.61 16.55 -14.57
CA ASN A 604 20.28 17.52 -15.46
C ASN A 604 20.11 17.26 -16.97
N ASN A 605 19.52 16.13 -17.36
CA ASN A 605 19.19 15.76 -18.73
C ASN A 605 17.67 15.81 -19.02
N ASP A 606 16.94 16.66 -18.29
CA ASP A 606 15.49 16.84 -18.40
C ASP A 606 14.68 15.55 -18.18
N ILE A 607 15.22 14.65 -17.35
CA ILE A 607 14.54 13.40 -16.97
C ILE A 607 13.83 13.59 -15.63
N PHE A 608 12.56 13.19 -15.59
CA PHE A 608 11.82 12.99 -14.35
C PHE A 608 11.87 11.51 -13.94
N PRO A 609 12.64 11.14 -12.91
CA PRO A 609 12.81 9.75 -12.53
C PRO A 609 11.60 9.22 -11.75
N LEU A 610 11.07 8.10 -12.20
CA LEU A 610 10.03 7.33 -11.53
C LEU A 610 10.59 5.98 -11.11
N ILE A 611 10.17 5.44 -9.97
CA ILE A 611 10.63 4.12 -9.50
C ILE A 611 9.43 3.22 -9.24
N SER A 612 9.46 2.02 -9.82
CA SER A 612 8.40 1.02 -9.67
C SER A 612 8.56 0.14 -8.43
N ASN A 613 9.78 0.06 -7.89
CA ASN A 613 10.16 -0.83 -6.80
C ASN A 613 11.12 -0.13 -5.79
N PRO A 614 10.79 -0.03 -4.48
CA PRO A 614 11.59 0.68 -3.49
C PRO A 614 13.04 0.18 -3.40
N PHE A 615 13.26 -1.11 -3.64
CA PHE A 615 14.60 -1.71 -3.62
C PHE A 615 15.52 -1.27 -4.78
N LEU A 616 15.01 -0.54 -5.78
CA LEU A 616 15.82 0.03 -6.85
C LEU A 616 16.34 1.44 -6.54
N VAL A 617 15.82 2.10 -5.49
CA VAL A 617 16.10 3.50 -5.19
C VAL A 617 17.60 3.76 -5.04
N SER A 618 18.29 3.03 -4.16
CA SER A 618 19.73 3.24 -3.91
C SER A 618 20.56 3.06 -5.18
N LYS A 619 20.28 2.00 -5.95
CA LYS A 619 20.97 1.73 -7.22
C LYS A 619 20.78 2.86 -8.23
N CYS A 620 19.56 3.42 -8.32
CA CYS A 620 19.28 4.51 -9.25
C CYS A 620 19.96 5.81 -8.81
N ILE A 621 19.87 6.16 -7.51
CA ILE A 621 20.55 7.34 -6.95
C ILE A 621 22.06 7.26 -7.15
N ASP A 622 22.69 6.12 -6.87
CA ASP A 622 24.13 5.93 -7.07
C ASP A 622 24.53 6.13 -8.53
N SER A 623 23.72 5.60 -9.45
CA SER A 623 23.89 5.84 -10.88
C SER A 623 23.75 7.33 -11.22
N TRP A 624 22.76 8.05 -10.70
CA TRP A 624 22.57 9.47 -10.99
C TRP A 624 23.72 10.33 -10.46
N LYS A 625 24.21 10.03 -9.25
CA LYS A 625 25.38 10.68 -8.62
C LYS A 625 26.65 10.50 -9.44
N GLN A 626 26.93 9.27 -9.91
CA GLN A 626 28.07 8.99 -10.79
C GLN A 626 28.07 9.81 -12.09
N HIS A 627 26.90 10.33 -12.50
CA HIS A 627 26.74 11.11 -13.73
C HIS A 627 26.45 12.60 -13.48
N GLY A 628 26.80 13.10 -12.29
CA GLY A 628 26.78 14.53 -11.96
C GLY A 628 25.43 15.07 -11.52
N ASN A 629 24.50 14.21 -11.08
CA ASN A 629 23.29 14.63 -10.37
C ASN A 629 23.51 14.42 -8.87
N GLU A 630 23.93 15.46 -8.16
CA GLU A 630 24.01 15.41 -6.70
C GLU A 630 22.64 15.69 -6.09
N ILE A 631 22.14 14.74 -5.30
CA ILE A 631 20.85 14.84 -4.62
C ILE A 631 21.12 14.53 -3.15
N ASN A 632 21.14 15.58 -2.34
CA ASN A 632 21.49 15.48 -0.92
C ASN A 632 20.29 15.64 0.01
N ASP A 633 19.28 16.43 -0.41
CA ASP A 633 18.05 16.64 0.37
C ASP A 633 16.83 16.39 -0.53
N PHE A 634 16.25 15.20 -0.42
CA PHE A 634 15.09 14.81 -1.20
C PHE A 634 14.11 14.05 -0.33
N GLU A 635 12.85 14.06 -0.71
CA GLU A 635 11.81 13.18 -0.18
C GLU A 635 11.25 12.28 -1.29
N ILE A 636 10.77 11.11 -0.90
CA ILE A 636 10.11 10.17 -1.80
C ILE A 636 8.60 10.30 -1.65
N CYS A 637 7.96 10.65 -2.76
CA CYS A 637 6.52 10.74 -2.86
C CYS A 637 5.96 9.54 -3.64
N ILE A 638 4.70 9.19 -3.38
CA ILE A 638 3.98 8.11 -4.05
C ILE A 638 2.92 8.73 -4.95
N ILE A 639 2.89 8.36 -6.22
CA ILE A 639 1.74 8.58 -7.10
C ILE A 639 0.73 7.48 -6.77
N GLU A 640 -0.42 7.85 -6.25
CA GLU A 640 -1.34 6.88 -5.62
C GLU A 640 -2.31 6.25 -6.62
N ASN A 641 -2.68 6.98 -7.67
CA ASN A 641 -3.70 6.56 -8.62
C ASN A 641 -3.38 7.02 -10.05
N ASP A 642 -4.10 6.45 -11.02
CA ASP A 642 -3.85 6.71 -12.43
C ASP A 642 -4.17 8.15 -12.86
N ASN A 643 -5.16 8.80 -12.24
CA ASN A 643 -5.50 10.19 -12.59
C ASN A 643 -4.37 11.14 -12.19
N GLU A 644 -3.82 10.96 -10.98
CA GLU A 644 -2.65 11.70 -10.53
C GLU A 644 -1.46 11.44 -11.45
N PHE A 645 -1.22 10.18 -11.82
CA PHE A 645 -0.18 9.80 -12.76
C PHE A 645 -0.32 10.56 -14.09
N ILE A 646 -1.48 10.47 -14.74
CA ILE A 646 -1.71 11.09 -16.06
C ILE A 646 -1.51 12.60 -16.01
N LEU A 647 -2.07 13.29 -15.00
CA LEU A 647 -1.94 14.74 -14.86
C LEU A 647 -0.48 15.16 -14.69
N LYS A 648 0.29 14.44 -13.86
CA LYS A 648 1.72 14.73 -13.65
C LYS A 648 2.53 14.47 -14.92
N ILE A 649 2.35 13.31 -15.56
CA ILE A 649 3.05 12.94 -16.80
C ILE A 649 2.77 13.94 -17.92
N SER A 650 1.51 14.31 -18.11
CA SER A 650 1.10 15.23 -19.17
C SER A 650 1.68 16.64 -18.96
N ARG A 651 1.72 17.10 -17.70
CA ARG A 651 2.35 18.38 -17.34
C ARG A 651 3.86 18.35 -17.59
N LEU A 652 4.56 17.28 -17.20
CA LEU A 652 6.01 17.18 -17.39
C LEU A 652 6.39 17.15 -18.87
N ILE A 653 5.68 16.35 -19.67
CA ILE A 653 5.94 16.22 -21.10
C ILE A 653 5.67 17.54 -21.84
N SER A 654 4.61 18.28 -21.49
CA SER A 654 4.37 19.62 -22.08
C SER A 654 5.45 20.65 -21.71
N GLN A 655 6.17 20.43 -20.60
CA GLN A 655 7.35 21.18 -20.19
C GLN A 655 8.66 20.64 -20.79
N ARG A 656 8.59 19.66 -21.71
CA ARG A 656 9.73 18.97 -22.33
C ARG A 656 10.60 18.16 -21.37
N ILE A 657 10.04 17.81 -20.21
CA ILE A 657 10.68 16.92 -19.24
C ILE A 657 10.19 15.50 -19.54
N ARG A 658 11.10 14.55 -19.71
CA ARG A 658 10.78 13.15 -20.04
C ARG A 658 10.66 12.29 -18.77
N PRO A 659 9.48 11.75 -18.45
CA PRO A 659 9.37 10.79 -17.35
C PRO A 659 9.96 9.44 -17.75
N VAL A 660 10.72 8.81 -16.86
CA VAL A 660 11.36 7.51 -17.09
C VAL A 660 11.24 6.63 -15.85
N VAL A 661 10.65 5.44 -16.00
CA VAL A 661 10.53 4.46 -14.90
C VAL A 661 11.79 3.60 -14.79
N ASP A 662 12.27 3.42 -13.55
CA ASP A 662 13.44 2.63 -13.16
C ASP A 662 14.72 3.02 -13.91
N CYS A 663 14.94 4.34 -14.02
CA CYS A 663 16.03 4.95 -14.78
C CYS A 663 17.41 4.72 -14.14
N VAL A 664 18.29 4.07 -14.88
CA VAL A 664 19.75 4.00 -14.64
C VAL A 664 20.43 4.70 -15.80
N LEU A 665 21.49 5.48 -15.54
CA LEU A 665 22.26 6.25 -16.54
C LEU A 665 23.60 5.57 -16.85
N THR A 666 24.07 5.71 -18.10
CA THR A 666 25.43 5.34 -18.55
C THR A 666 26.36 6.55 -18.58
N SER A 667 27.66 6.30 -18.77
CA SER A 667 28.73 7.31 -18.86
C SER A 667 28.47 8.41 -19.89
N ASN A 668 27.70 8.11 -20.95
CA ASN A 668 27.31 9.08 -21.98
C ASN A 668 26.05 9.88 -21.63
N LYS A 669 25.49 9.68 -20.42
CA LYS A 669 24.17 10.16 -19.97
C LYS A 669 22.98 9.57 -20.75
N ASP A 670 23.22 8.57 -21.59
CA ASP A 670 22.17 7.74 -22.19
C ASP A 670 21.57 6.81 -21.13
N ILE A 671 20.33 6.35 -21.37
CA ILE A 671 19.56 5.46 -20.47
C ILE A 671 19.89 3.98 -20.81
N PRO A 672 20.79 3.29 -20.08
CA PRO A 672 21.03 1.86 -20.21
C PRO A 672 19.85 1.01 -19.80
N LEU A 673 19.07 1.47 -18.80
CA LEU A 673 17.92 0.77 -18.27
C LEU A 673 16.87 1.77 -17.85
N GLY A 674 15.64 1.53 -18.25
CA GLY A 674 14.47 2.34 -17.90
C GLY A 674 13.41 2.27 -18.99
N THR A 675 12.19 2.65 -18.64
CA THR A 675 11.07 2.73 -19.59
C THR A 675 10.66 4.20 -19.73
N PRO A 676 11.05 4.90 -20.81
CA PRO A 676 10.60 6.26 -21.05
C PRO A 676 9.10 6.29 -21.37
N ILE A 677 8.45 7.37 -20.94
CA ILE A 677 7.01 7.57 -21.08
C ILE A 677 6.74 8.67 -22.11
N PHE A 678 5.85 8.39 -23.05
CA PHE A 678 5.39 9.29 -24.09
C PHE A 678 3.87 9.47 -24.03
N LEU A 679 3.38 10.60 -24.48
CA LEU A 679 1.95 10.78 -24.75
C LEU A 679 1.63 10.27 -26.15
N GLU A 680 0.43 9.73 -26.31
CA GLU A 680 -0.02 9.17 -27.60
C GLU A 680 0.07 10.20 -28.74
N TRP A 681 -0.29 11.47 -28.47
CA TRP A 681 -0.21 12.52 -29.48
C TRP A 681 1.21 12.83 -29.95
N GLU A 682 2.24 12.62 -29.11
CA GLU A 682 3.64 12.82 -29.52
C GLU A 682 4.03 11.83 -30.62
N ILE A 683 3.58 10.58 -30.47
CA ILE A 683 3.82 9.50 -31.42
C ILE A 683 3.03 9.77 -32.71
N GLU A 684 1.78 10.22 -32.59
CA GLU A 684 0.99 10.61 -33.76
C GLU A 684 1.60 11.79 -34.53
N ALA A 685 2.06 12.82 -33.82
CA ALA A 685 2.70 13.99 -34.43
C ALA A 685 3.98 13.58 -35.17
N HIS A 686 4.81 12.75 -34.54
CA HIS A 686 6.01 12.19 -35.16
C HIS A 686 5.66 11.36 -36.41
N ALA A 687 4.66 10.49 -36.34
CA ALA A 687 4.20 9.70 -37.49
C ALA A 687 3.68 10.58 -38.65
N LYS A 688 3.15 11.78 -38.33
CA LYS A 688 2.66 12.77 -39.29
C LYS A 688 3.73 13.81 -39.69
N ASN A 689 4.98 13.68 -39.24
CA ASN A 689 6.06 14.67 -39.41
C ASN A 689 5.69 16.10 -38.95
N ILE A 690 4.81 16.23 -37.96
CA ILE A 690 4.44 17.52 -37.37
C ILE A 690 5.52 17.86 -36.34
N PRO A 691 6.16 19.04 -36.41
CA PRO A 691 7.12 19.45 -35.39
C PRO A 691 6.42 19.57 -34.04
N ILE A 692 6.92 18.86 -33.03
CA ILE A 692 6.39 18.92 -31.65
C ILE A 692 6.43 20.36 -31.09
N THR A 693 7.23 21.25 -31.68
CA THR A 693 7.29 22.69 -31.32
C THR A 693 6.09 23.52 -31.78
N GLU A 694 5.18 22.98 -32.59
CA GLU A 694 4.02 23.68 -33.14
C GLU A 694 2.68 23.33 -32.44
N ILE A 695 2.74 22.51 -31.38
CA ILE A 695 1.61 22.07 -30.55
C ILE A 695 1.92 22.44 -29.10
#